data_AF-A0A3B3VR64-F1
#
_entry.id   AF-A0A3B3VR64-F1
#
_cell.length_a   1.000
_cell.length_b   1.000
_cell.length_c   1.000
_cell.angle_alpha   90.00
_cell.angle_beta   90.00
_cell.angle_gamma   90.00
#
_symmetry.space_group_name_H-M   'P 1'
#
loop_
_entity.id
_entity.type
_entity.pdbx_description
1 polymer ?
#
loop_
_entity_poly.entity_id
_entity_poly.type
_entity_poly.pdbx_seq_one_letter_code
_entity_poly.pdbx_strand_id
1 'polypeptide(L)'
;MPTVAEAPRVCGCCWALRPRYKRLVDNIFPEDPEDGLVKANMEKLTFFALSAPEKLDRIAAYLSERLTRELNRHRYGYVCIALEAMEQLLLACHCQSINLLVESFLGTLRLLLEADRPHLHILATGSFVKFANIEEDTPSYHRSYDFFVSRFSEMCHSDHEDPEMQIKIRVSGIRGLQGVVRKTVDDELQVNIWEPRHMEQIVPALLVNLDGSPAEQTEVCFRELLGRAAYGHINNAIRPVLMHLDSRSLWEGGGFAVRCFQIIMFSIQSQHSHLVIQQLLGHLDANSRSPASVRAGIVEVLSEAAVIEATGSVGPTVLEVFNTLLRQLRQSVDFQLTGYYDNARKHKTTSFHEKTLQDGVIKTIGSFANTLPVYQRSEVMLFIMGKIPVPGIYPALGSPNAGRMIQVMLLKSLSNLLTALPSSFLEPLLSFTLMDDPEIRLLVLSILTSLIDRRHNADRITAVRKEDDKEIKTSSEVCVSAVQHAQRLYRHVFLACKEESNGPSHYQALCSLLVVLSVELVSEEVLVDLIRLILALQELGVSNQESLSVLNRCSLHAVCAAVLHVLSQLGPPPPLRQHVTQVIESRQKGAPHLLPEGVLCDQPRYQTSRSDDFLSYSAQCERLNTPYTPQLTDEDRLSRKMSIADTISLQIAIDQESSADPQTEQITFETLKNTIEDRGGVEEEERRKRMEVVERFQTAPFEEIAALCGSRTSLLQSKLDRVFDLIVRPPPSPSGQPSQRSTPVYEMKFPDLCVY
;
A
#
# COMPACT_ATOMS: atom_id res chain seq x y z
N MET A 1 40.52 78.07 25.15
CA MET A 1 40.43 78.97 23.98
C MET A 1 40.41 78.12 22.73
N PRO A 2 39.40 78.27 21.85
CA PRO A 2 39.22 77.42 20.68
C PRO A 2 40.01 77.99 19.49
N THR A 3 40.64 77.11 18.71
CA THR A 3 41.15 77.43 17.37
C THR A 3 40.19 76.87 16.33
N VAL A 4 39.67 77.79 15.54
CA VAL A 4 38.76 77.67 14.41
C VAL A 4 39.31 76.67 13.39
N ALA A 5 38.51 75.67 13.02
CA ALA A 5 38.70 74.87 11.82
C ALA A 5 37.60 75.23 10.81
N GLU A 6 38.03 75.70 9.66
CA GLU A 6 37.23 76.29 8.59
C GLU A 6 36.25 75.29 7.96
N ALA A 7 34.97 75.68 7.93
CA ALA A 7 33.97 75.06 7.07
C ALA A 7 34.11 75.63 5.65
N PRO A 8 34.25 74.81 4.59
CA PRO A 8 34.06 75.31 3.24
C PRO A 8 32.57 75.57 3.01
N ARG A 9 32.19 76.86 3.06
CA ARG A 9 30.92 77.36 2.55
C ARG A 9 30.88 77.15 1.03
N VAL A 10 30.26 76.06 0.58
CA VAL A 10 29.89 75.87 -0.83
C VAL A 10 28.43 76.26 -1.05
N CYS A 11 28.27 77.52 -1.48
CA CYS A 11 27.24 78.08 -2.37
C CYS A 11 25.91 77.30 -2.57
N GLY A 12 24.82 77.88 -2.06
CA GLY A 12 23.42 77.45 -2.24
C GLY A 12 22.83 77.59 -3.64
N CYS A 13 23.61 77.90 -4.68
CA CYS A 13 23.14 77.99 -6.07
C CYS A 13 23.17 76.65 -6.83
N CYS A 14 23.75 75.59 -6.25
CA CYS A 14 23.79 74.26 -6.89
C CYS A 14 22.49 73.47 -6.77
N TRP A 15 21.55 73.89 -5.89
CA TRP A 15 20.24 73.25 -5.76
C TRP A 15 19.39 73.39 -7.02
N ALA A 16 19.52 74.50 -7.77
CA ALA A 16 18.75 74.77 -8.98
C ALA A 16 19.29 74.05 -10.25
N LEU A 17 20.49 73.48 -10.21
CA LEU A 17 21.10 72.71 -11.31
C LEU A 17 20.96 71.19 -11.14
N ARG A 18 20.52 70.71 -9.96
CA ARG A 18 20.28 69.27 -9.73
C ARG A 18 19.06 68.78 -10.54
N PRO A 19 19.13 67.61 -11.19
CA PRO A 19 17.98 67.04 -11.89
C PRO A 19 16.73 66.96 -11.01
N ARG A 20 15.55 67.26 -11.58
CA ARG A 20 14.27 67.31 -10.85
C ARG A 20 13.97 66.03 -10.06
N TYR A 21 14.31 64.87 -10.62
CA TYR A 21 14.10 63.57 -9.97
C TYR A 21 14.93 63.41 -8.68
N LYS A 22 16.20 63.88 -8.66
CA LYS A 22 17.05 63.81 -7.46
C LYS A 22 16.50 64.66 -6.33
N ARG A 23 15.94 65.84 -6.63
CA ARG A 23 15.31 66.70 -5.61
C ARG A 23 14.05 66.07 -5.03
N LEU A 24 13.22 65.45 -5.89
CA LEU A 24 12.03 64.74 -5.43
C LEU A 24 12.40 63.59 -4.50
N VAL A 25 13.42 62.81 -4.86
CA VAL A 25 13.96 61.76 -3.97
C VAL A 25 14.53 62.36 -2.69
N ASP A 26 15.34 63.42 -2.76
CA ASP A 26 15.95 64.00 -1.56
C ASP A 26 14.90 64.53 -0.56
N ASN A 27 13.75 65.01 -1.06
CA ASN A 27 12.65 65.55 -0.25
C ASN A 27 11.80 64.49 0.46
N ILE A 28 11.94 63.19 0.15
CA ILE A 28 11.23 62.13 0.89
C ILE A 28 11.89 61.81 2.23
N PHE A 29 13.16 62.21 2.41
CA PHE A 29 13.93 61.94 3.61
C PHE A 29 13.79 63.11 4.60
N PRO A 30 13.29 62.85 5.83
CA PRO A 30 13.24 63.84 6.89
C PRO A 30 14.65 64.20 7.42
N GLU A 31 14.73 65.27 8.21
CA GLU A 31 15.96 65.63 8.93
C GLU A 31 16.26 64.60 10.03
N ASP A 32 15.24 64.14 10.75
CA ASP A 32 15.35 63.08 11.75
C ASP A 32 14.81 61.74 11.23
N PRO A 33 15.56 60.63 11.35
CA PRO A 33 15.17 59.34 10.80
C PRO A 33 13.95 58.70 11.50
N GLU A 34 13.61 59.13 12.71
CA GLU A 34 12.45 58.64 13.48
C GLU A 34 11.11 59.17 12.91
N ASP A 35 11.14 60.27 12.15
CA ASP A 35 9.94 60.85 11.53
C ASP A 35 9.39 59.99 10.37
N GLY A 36 10.16 59.00 9.92
CA GLY A 36 9.78 58.07 8.87
C GLY A 36 9.62 58.70 7.48
N LEU A 37 9.11 57.93 6.53
CA LEU A 37 8.94 58.36 5.14
C LEU A 37 7.91 59.49 5.01
N VAL A 38 8.29 60.62 4.40
CA VAL A 38 7.38 61.77 4.19
C VAL A 38 6.36 61.45 3.08
N LYS A 39 5.20 60.92 3.47
CA LYS A 39 4.15 60.42 2.57
C LYS A 39 3.74 61.40 1.47
N ALA A 40 3.51 62.67 1.80
CA ALA A 40 3.10 63.69 0.82
C ALA A 40 4.16 63.96 -0.27
N ASN A 41 5.45 63.80 0.05
CA ASN A 41 6.53 63.93 -0.93
C ASN A 41 6.74 62.63 -1.71
N MET A 42 6.46 61.50 -1.08
CA MET A 42 6.46 60.20 -1.74
C MET A 42 5.36 60.11 -2.81
N GLU A 43 4.13 60.56 -2.53
CA GLU A 43 3.05 60.64 -3.53
C GLU A 43 3.44 61.48 -4.76
N LYS A 44 4.14 62.61 -4.55
CA LYS A 44 4.67 63.43 -5.65
C LYS A 44 5.74 62.69 -6.45
N LEU A 45 6.58 61.91 -5.80
CA LEU A 45 7.60 61.08 -6.45
C LEU A 45 6.94 59.97 -7.27
N THR A 46 5.95 59.28 -6.70
CA THR A 46 5.17 58.24 -7.37
C THR A 46 4.44 58.79 -8.60
N PHE A 47 3.76 59.94 -8.48
CA PHE A 47 3.11 60.59 -9.61
C PHE A 47 4.11 60.97 -10.71
N PHE A 48 5.29 61.47 -10.32
CA PHE A 48 6.36 61.78 -11.26
C PHE A 48 6.91 60.54 -11.97
N ALA A 49 7.08 59.43 -11.24
CA ALA A 49 7.53 58.15 -11.77
C ALA A 49 6.53 57.59 -12.80
N LEU A 50 5.22 57.62 -12.47
CA LEU A 50 4.15 57.22 -13.39
C LEU A 50 4.05 58.10 -14.63
N SER A 51 4.27 59.40 -14.49
CA SER A 51 4.21 60.36 -15.60
C SER A 51 5.44 60.29 -16.52
N ALA A 52 6.55 59.69 -16.07
CA ALA A 52 7.82 59.65 -16.81
C ALA A 52 8.57 58.31 -16.59
N PRO A 53 8.11 57.20 -17.20
CA PRO A 53 8.65 55.86 -16.97
C PRO A 53 10.13 55.72 -17.34
N GLU A 54 10.64 56.47 -18.33
CA GLU A 54 12.07 56.49 -18.71
C GLU A 54 13.01 57.02 -17.61
N LYS A 55 12.46 57.73 -16.62
CA LYS A 55 13.23 58.26 -15.49
C LYS A 55 13.22 57.33 -14.28
N LEU A 56 12.38 56.28 -14.30
CA LEU A 56 12.27 55.31 -13.23
C LEU A 56 13.63 54.65 -12.94
N ASP A 57 14.36 54.28 -13.98
CA ASP A 57 15.69 53.66 -13.87
C ASP A 57 16.68 54.55 -13.11
N ARG A 58 16.64 55.87 -13.38
CA ARG A 58 17.52 56.84 -12.72
C ARG A 58 17.10 57.11 -11.27
N ILE A 59 15.80 57.03 -10.99
CA ILE A 59 15.27 57.13 -9.62
C ILE A 59 15.69 55.89 -8.82
N ALA A 60 15.53 54.70 -9.40
CA ALA A 60 15.93 53.42 -8.82
C ALA A 60 17.42 53.39 -8.47
N ALA A 61 18.29 53.72 -9.45
CA ALA A 61 19.73 53.75 -9.26
C ALA A 61 20.17 54.79 -8.22
N TYR A 62 19.50 55.94 -8.16
CA TYR A 62 19.83 56.97 -7.16
C TYR A 62 19.38 56.57 -5.75
N LEU A 63 18.23 55.91 -5.61
CA LEU A 63 17.77 55.36 -4.34
C LEU A 63 18.70 54.24 -3.84
N SER A 64 19.15 53.34 -4.73
CA SER A 64 20.07 52.25 -4.36
C SER A 64 21.46 52.75 -3.98
N GLU A 65 22.00 53.74 -4.72
CA GLU A 65 23.26 54.41 -4.37
C GLU A 65 23.16 55.12 -3.00
N ARG A 66 22.04 55.81 -2.76
CA ARG A 66 21.79 56.50 -1.49
C ARG A 66 21.66 55.51 -0.33
N LEU A 67 20.92 54.42 -0.51
CA LEU A 67 20.79 53.38 0.51
C LEU A 67 22.14 52.75 0.84
N THR A 68 22.94 52.40 -0.17
CA THR A 68 24.29 51.86 0.00
C THR A 68 25.18 52.82 0.79
N ARG A 69 25.09 54.13 0.50
CA ARG A 69 25.84 55.17 1.21
C ARG A 69 25.45 55.27 2.68
N GLU A 70 24.15 55.22 3.00
CA GLU A 70 23.67 55.30 4.37
C GLU A 70 23.91 54.00 5.16
N LEU A 71 23.90 52.85 4.47
CA LEU A 71 24.32 51.56 5.01
C LEU A 71 25.80 51.59 5.44
N ASN A 72 26.70 52.06 4.57
CA ASN A 72 28.12 52.22 4.88
C ASN A 72 28.37 53.22 6.02
N ARG A 73 27.47 54.19 6.21
CA ARG A 73 27.52 55.17 7.31
C ARG A 73 26.82 54.70 8.58
N HIS A 74 26.32 53.46 8.62
CA HIS A 74 25.64 52.86 9.77
C HIS A 74 24.38 53.65 10.20
N ARG A 75 23.70 54.34 9.27
CA ARG A 75 22.48 55.11 9.56
C ARG A 75 21.24 54.34 9.14
N TYR A 76 20.87 53.35 9.94
CA TYR A 76 19.85 52.37 9.58
C TYR A 76 18.44 52.95 9.42
N GLY A 77 18.09 54.02 10.14
CA GLY A 77 16.78 54.68 9.97
C GLY A 77 16.57 55.21 8.55
N TYR A 78 17.60 55.82 7.93
CA TYR A 78 17.51 56.25 6.53
C TYR A 78 17.55 55.08 5.54
N VAL A 79 18.16 53.95 5.91
CA VAL A 79 18.11 52.71 5.13
C VAL A 79 16.67 52.19 5.08
N CYS A 80 15.96 52.16 6.21
CA CYS A 80 14.55 51.79 6.26
C CYS A 80 13.68 52.70 5.37
N ILE A 81 13.87 54.01 5.46
CA ILE A 81 13.11 54.99 4.65
C ILE A 81 13.39 54.81 3.15
N ALA A 82 14.65 54.59 2.76
CA ALA A 82 15.01 54.37 1.36
C ALA A 82 14.41 53.07 0.82
N LEU A 83 14.40 52.00 1.64
CA LEU A 83 13.81 50.72 1.26
C LEU A 83 12.28 50.81 1.15
N GLU A 84 11.61 51.47 2.10
CA GLU A 84 10.16 51.72 2.06
C GLU A 84 9.77 52.56 0.83
N ALA A 85 10.58 53.55 0.46
CA ALA A 85 10.36 54.31 -0.76
C ALA A 85 10.47 53.44 -2.03
N MET A 86 11.44 52.51 -2.10
CA MET A 86 11.53 51.57 -3.22
C MET A 86 10.32 50.62 -3.26
N GLU A 87 9.85 50.12 -2.11
CA GLU A 87 8.66 49.28 -2.02
C GLU A 87 7.41 50.01 -2.56
N GLN A 88 7.20 51.27 -2.17
CA GLN A 88 6.05 52.04 -2.65
C GLN A 88 6.13 52.33 -4.16
N LEU A 89 7.33 52.53 -4.71
CA LEU A 89 7.50 52.66 -6.16
C LEU A 89 7.19 51.35 -6.89
N LEU A 90 7.62 50.20 -6.34
CA LEU A 90 7.32 48.88 -6.90
C LEU A 90 5.82 48.58 -6.90
N LEU A 91 5.10 48.95 -5.84
CA LEU A 91 3.65 48.76 -5.74
C LEU A 91 2.85 49.68 -6.67
N ALA A 92 3.40 50.84 -7.04
CA ALA A 92 2.68 51.83 -7.83
C ALA A 92 2.96 51.72 -9.33
N CYS A 93 4.15 51.26 -9.73
CA CYS A 93 4.59 51.26 -11.12
C CYS A 93 4.56 49.85 -11.73
N HIS A 94 3.59 49.55 -12.59
CA HIS A 94 3.44 48.23 -13.28
C HIS A 94 3.80 48.27 -14.79
N CYS A 95 4.73 49.14 -15.21
CA CYS A 95 5.08 49.31 -16.63
C CYS A 95 6.24 48.41 -17.11
N GLN A 96 6.44 48.31 -18.43
CA GLN A 96 7.52 47.53 -19.07
C GLN A 96 8.96 47.85 -18.57
N SER A 97 9.18 49.05 -17.99
CA SER A 97 10.47 49.47 -17.40
C SER A 97 10.67 49.07 -15.93
N ILE A 98 9.75 48.30 -15.32
CA ILE A 98 9.88 47.88 -13.91
C ILE A 98 11.09 46.97 -13.67
N ASN A 99 11.55 46.24 -14.69
CA ASN A 99 12.62 45.25 -14.56
C ASN A 99 13.93 45.82 -13.97
N LEU A 100 14.33 47.03 -14.36
CA LEU A 100 15.55 47.68 -13.85
C LEU A 100 15.37 48.22 -12.42
N LEU A 101 14.16 48.64 -12.06
CA LEU A 101 13.80 48.97 -10.68
C LEU A 101 13.87 47.73 -9.80
N VAL A 102 13.32 46.61 -10.27
CA VAL A 102 13.40 45.32 -9.56
C VAL A 102 14.85 44.87 -9.42
N GLU A 103 15.68 44.98 -10.46
CA GLU A 103 17.11 44.62 -10.35
C GLU A 103 17.84 45.49 -9.32
N SER A 104 17.59 46.81 -9.33
CA SER A 104 18.15 47.74 -8.33
C SER A 104 17.66 47.44 -6.91
N PHE A 105 16.39 47.06 -6.76
CA PHE A 105 15.79 46.67 -5.49
C PHE A 105 16.38 45.34 -4.99
N LEU A 106 16.44 44.31 -5.82
CA LEU A 106 17.04 43.02 -5.47
C LEU A 106 18.53 43.18 -5.13
N GLY A 107 19.29 43.97 -5.89
CA GLY A 107 20.69 44.29 -5.57
C GLY A 107 20.84 44.97 -4.20
N THR A 108 19.90 45.86 -3.85
CA THR A 108 19.84 46.49 -2.53
C THR A 108 19.54 45.47 -1.42
N LEU A 109 18.59 44.55 -1.65
CA LEU A 109 18.29 43.48 -0.69
C LEU A 109 19.48 42.54 -0.47
N ARG A 110 20.26 42.24 -1.52
CA ARG A 110 21.50 41.44 -1.40
C ARG A 110 22.47 42.10 -0.42
N LEU A 111 22.73 43.41 -0.59
CA LEU A 111 23.61 44.16 0.33
C LEU A 111 23.12 44.14 1.78
N LEU A 112 21.80 44.20 2.00
CA LEU A 112 21.23 44.14 3.35
C LEU A 112 21.34 42.74 3.97
N LEU A 113 21.22 41.69 3.16
CA LEU A 113 21.35 40.29 3.60
C LEU A 113 22.81 39.86 3.82
N GLU A 114 23.75 40.48 3.12
CA GLU A 114 25.20 40.30 3.32
C GLU A 114 25.72 40.99 4.59
N ALA A 115 25.01 41.99 5.11
CA ALA A 115 25.41 42.68 6.34
C ALA A 115 25.31 41.74 7.56
N ASP A 116 26.27 41.78 8.48
CA ASP A 116 26.31 40.91 9.69
C ASP A 116 25.34 41.37 10.80
N ARG A 117 24.16 41.91 10.44
CA ARG A 117 23.18 42.44 11.40
C ARG A 117 21.81 41.75 11.23
N PRO A 118 21.30 41.05 12.27
CA PRO A 118 20.07 40.27 12.16
C PRO A 118 18.82 41.12 11.90
N HIS A 119 18.78 42.34 12.42
CA HIS A 119 17.68 43.28 12.13
C HIS A 119 17.59 43.66 10.65
N LEU A 120 18.74 43.74 9.95
CA LEU A 120 18.76 44.03 8.52
C LEU A 120 18.31 42.81 7.70
N HIS A 121 18.63 41.60 8.15
CA HIS A 121 18.12 40.37 7.54
C HIS A 121 16.59 40.32 7.60
N ILE A 122 16.02 40.56 8.79
CA ILE A 122 14.57 40.55 8.99
C ILE A 122 13.89 41.61 8.12
N LEU A 123 14.46 42.83 8.07
CA LEU A 123 13.96 43.92 7.23
C LEU A 123 13.99 43.56 5.75
N ALA A 124 15.14 43.10 5.24
CA ALA A 124 15.34 42.74 3.85
C ALA A 124 14.41 41.59 3.42
N THR A 125 14.25 40.57 4.27
CA THR A 125 13.31 39.49 3.99
C THR A 125 11.87 39.98 4.00
N GLY A 126 11.49 40.86 4.93
CA GLY A 126 10.14 41.47 4.95
C GLY A 126 9.82 42.21 3.65
N SER A 127 10.77 43.01 3.15
CA SER A 127 10.67 43.71 1.87
C SER A 127 10.62 42.76 0.68
N PHE A 128 11.43 41.70 0.70
CA PHE A 128 11.41 40.66 -0.33
C PHE A 128 10.06 39.94 -0.41
N VAL A 129 9.45 39.60 0.74
CA VAL A 129 8.14 38.93 0.79
C VAL A 129 7.04 39.83 0.24
N LYS A 130 7.06 41.13 0.54
CA LYS A 130 6.13 42.09 -0.06
C LYS A 130 6.28 42.11 -1.58
N PHE A 131 7.52 42.17 -2.08
CA PHE A 131 7.81 42.08 -3.51
C PHE A 131 7.32 40.75 -4.13
N ALA A 132 7.50 39.63 -3.43
CA ALA A 132 7.06 38.31 -3.88
C ALA A 132 5.53 38.22 -4.10
N ASN A 133 4.75 39.01 -3.36
CA ASN A 133 3.28 39.05 -3.49
C ASN A 133 2.78 40.00 -4.60
N ILE A 134 3.66 40.74 -5.28
CA ILE A 134 3.27 41.61 -6.40
C ILE A 134 3.20 40.76 -7.66
N GLU A 135 2.04 40.70 -8.33
CA GLU A 135 1.90 40.06 -9.63
C GLU A 135 2.61 40.89 -10.72
N GLU A 136 3.35 40.22 -11.60
CA GLU A 136 4.09 40.88 -12.68
C GLU A 136 3.48 40.50 -14.03
N ASP A 137 3.01 41.50 -14.79
CA ASP A 137 2.39 41.30 -16.11
C ASP A 137 3.38 40.85 -17.19
N THR A 138 4.69 41.03 -16.96
CA THR A 138 5.75 40.65 -17.91
C THR A 138 6.73 39.68 -17.25
N PRO A 139 6.86 38.43 -17.74
CA PRO A 139 7.81 37.46 -17.20
C PRO A 139 9.26 37.95 -17.37
N SER A 140 10.09 37.74 -16.34
CA SER A 140 11.44 38.29 -16.26
C SER A 140 12.50 37.20 -16.37
N TYR A 141 12.83 36.85 -17.61
CA TYR A 141 13.70 35.71 -17.96
C TYR A 141 15.17 35.82 -17.51
N HIS A 142 15.62 36.98 -17.04
CA HIS A 142 17.02 37.22 -16.65
C HIS A 142 17.26 37.26 -15.14
N ARG A 143 16.22 37.10 -14.32
CA ARG A 143 16.37 37.17 -12.85
C ARG A 143 16.84 35.83 -12.30
N SER A 144 17.95 35.87 -11.55
CA SER A 144 18.42 34.74 -10.75
C SER A 144 18.18 35.01 -9.26
N TYR A 145 17.52 34.05 -8.62
CA TYR A 145 17.26 34.02 -7.19
C TYR A 145 18.25 33.14 -6.42
N ASP A 146 19.28 32.60 -7.06
CA ASP A 146 20.26 31.66 -6.48
C ASP A 146 20.85 32.18 -5.16
N PHE A 147 21.27 33.45 -5.13
CA PHE A 147 21.76 34.11 -3.91
C PHE A 147 20.71 34.09 -2.79
N PHE A 148 19.46 34.40 -3.10
CA PHE A 148 18.38 34.46 -2.11
C PHE A 148 18.03 33.07 -1.59
N VAL A 149 18.04 32.04 -2.45
CA VAL A 149 17.87 30.65 -2.04
C VAL A 149 18.95 30.27 -1.02
N SER A 150 20.22 30.44 -1.37
CA SER A 150 21.32 30.08 -0.47
C SER A 150 21.27 30.88 0.83
N ARG A 151 21.06 32.19 0.75
CA ARG A 151 21.07 33.06 1.94
C ARG A 151 19.87 32.83 2.85
N PHE A 152 18.67 32.64 2.32
CA PHE A 152 17.50 32.33 3.14
C PHE A 152 17.59 30.92 3.74
N SER A 153 18.14 29.93 3.01
CA SER A 153 18.45 28.61 3.58
C SER A 153 19.47 28.67 4.71
N GLU A 154 20.50 29.52 4.63
CA GLU A 154 21.43 29.76 5.74
C GLU A 154 20.72 30.36 6.96
N MET A 155 19.82 31.33 6.76
CA MET A 155 19.04 31.94 7.85
C MET A 155 18.17 30.91 8.59
N CYS A 156 17.62 29.91 7.89
CA CYS A 156 16.87 28.81 8.48
C CYS A 156 17.71 27.93 9.42
N HIS A 157 19.04 27.91 9.26
CA HIS A 157 19.99 27.18 10.10
C HIS A 157 20.67 28.08 11.15
N SER A 158 20.16 29.30 11.37
CA SER A 158 20.81 30.24 12.29
C SER A 158 20.86 29.71 13.73
N ASP A 159 22.04 29.83 14.33
CA ASP A 159 22.34 29.46 15.72
C ASP A 159 22.77 30.72 16.50
N HIS A 160 21.87 31.70 16.53
CA HIS A 160 22.09 32.97 17.23
C HIS A 160 22.05 32.78 18.76
N GLU A 161 22.85 33.55 19.51
CA GLU A 161 22.99 33.42 20.98
C GLU A 161 21.66 33.67 21.72
N ASP A 162 20.90 34.66 21.27
CA ASP A 162 19.55 34.94 21.78
C ASP A 162 18.49 34.07 21.08
N PRO A 163 17.75 33.21 21.81
CA PRO A 163 16.73 32.31 21.24
C PRO A 163 15.57 33.07 20.60
N GLU A 164 15.19 34.26 21.08
CA GLU A 164 14.08 35.02 20.49
C GLU A 164 14.50 35.57 19.11
N MET A 165 15.70 36.13 19.04
CA MET A 165 16.28 36.60 17.79
C MET A 165 16.57 35.44 16.82
N GLN A 166 17.01 34.29 17.33
CA GLN A 166 17.18 33.06 16.54
C GLN A 166 15.87 32.64 15.85
N ILE A 167 14.77 32.56 16.60
CA ILE A 167 13.45 32.22 16.03
C ILE A 167 13.04 33.26 14.97
N LYS A 168 13.23 34.56 15.24
CA LYS A 168 12.91 35.62 14.28
C LYS A 168 13.71 35.48 12.97
N ILE A 169 15.00 35.18 13.05
CA ILE A 169 15.85 34.97 11.86
C ILE A 169 15.39 33.73 11.09
N ARG A 170 15.11 32.61 11.78
CA ARG A 170 14.62 31.37 11.14
C ARG A 170 13.27 31.57 10.46
N VAL A 171 12.32 32.25 11.13
CA VAL A 171 11.02 32.62 10.55
C VAL A 171 11.19 33.51 9.32
N SER A 172 12.08 34.50 9.39
CA SER A 172 12.41 35.34 8.24
C SER A 172 12.97 34.50 7.10
N GLY A 173 13.94 33.60 7.34
CA GLY A 173 14.47 32.70 6.33
C GLY A 173 13.38 31.89 5.62
N ILE A 174 12.46 31.28 6.39
CA ILE A 174 11.35 30.49 5.84
C ILE A 174 10.42 31.35 4.98
N ARG A 175 10.04 32.55 5.45
CA ARG A 175 9.21 33.46 4.66
C ARG A 175 9.92 33.94 3.39
N GLY A 176 11.23 34.14 3.47
CA GLY A 176 12.07 34.46 2.32
C GLY A 176 12.01 33.35 1.27
N LEU A 177 12.23 32.09 1.68
CA LEU A 177 12.11 30.92 0.81
C LEU A 177 10.70 30.81 0.21
N GLN A 178 9.65 31.00 1.02
CA GLN A 178 8.26 31.02 0.55
C GLN A 178 8.04 32.08 -0.54
N GLY A 179 8.61 33.27 -0.37
CA GLY A 179 8.58 34.33 -1.38
C GLY A 179 9.30 33.95 -2.68
N VAL A 180 10.43 33.25 -2.59
CA VAL A 180 11.15 32.75 -3.78
C VAL A 180 10.27 31.73 -4.51
N VAL A 181 9.71 30.77 -3.79
CA VAL A 181 8.81 29.73 -4.35
C VAL A 181 7.63 30.36 -5.11
N ARG A 182 7.00 31.40 -4.57
CA ARG A 182 5.90 32.12 -5.26
C ARG A 182 6.32 32.77 -6.57
N LYS A 183 7.55 33.28 -6.63
CA LYS A 183 8.05 34.00 -7.82
C LYS A 183 8.58 33.09 -8.92
N THR A 184 9.03 31.89 -8.58
CA THR A 184 9.75 31.02 -9.52
C THR A 184 8.94 29.85 -10.05
N VAL A 185 7.86 29.43 -9.37
CA VAL A 185 7.21 28.16 -9.71
C VAL A 185 6.15 28.29 -10.82
N ASP A 186 5.62 29.48 -11.05
CA ASP A 186 4.56 29.71 -12.05
C ASP A 186 5.10 30.10 -13.45
N ASP A 187 6.43 30.17 -13.64
CA ASP A 187 7.06 30.66 -14.89
C ASP A 187 8.00 29.59 -15.49
N GLU A 188 7.54 28.86 -16.51
CA GLU A 188 8.26 27.77 -17.20
C GLU A 188 9.60 28.21 -17.84
N LEU A 189 9.82 29.52 -17.97
CA LEU A 189 10.96 30.11 -18.65
C LEU A 189 12.00 30.73 -17.70
N GLN A 190 11.78 30.68 -16.38
CA GLN A 190 12.76 31.11 -15.37
C GLN A 190 13.72 29.99 -14.97
N VAL A 191 14.81 30.35 -14.26
CA VAL A 191 15.74 29.39 -13.66
C VAL A 191 14.93 28.41 -12.80
N ASN A 192 15.01 27.14 -13.15
CA ASN A 192 14.15 26.13 -12.60
C ASN A 192 14.51 25.88 -11.13
N ILE A 193 13.72 26.42 -10.21
CA ILE A 193 13.88 26.19 -8.76
C ILE A 193 13.88 24.70 -8.41
N TRP A 194 13.25 23.87 -9.25
CA TRP A 194 13.20 22.42 -9.09
C TRP A 194 14.51 21.71 -9.47
N GLU A 195 15.54 22.43 -9.90
CA GLU A 195 16.86 21.84 -10.08
C GLU A 195 17.40 21.30 -8.75
N PRO A 196 18.09 20.13 -8.76
CA PRO A 196 18.58 19.49 -7.54
C PRO A 196 19.40 20.43 -6.65
N ARG A 197 20.24 21.30 -7.23
CA ARG A 197 21.07 22.26 -6.49
C ARG A 197 20.29 23.19 -5.56
N HIS A 198 19.08 23.58 -5.93
CA HIS A 198 18.24 24.46 -5.13
C HIS A 198 17.40 23.65 -4.13
N MET A 199 16.80 22.55 -4.58
CA MET A 199 15.99 21.67 -3.73
C MET A 199 16.80 21.04 -2.58
N GLU A 200 18.07 20.71 -2.83
CA GLU A 200 19.00 20.21 -1.80
C GLU A 200 19.34 21.27 -0.73
N GLN A 201 19.07 22.55 -0.98
CA GLN A 201 19.23 23.62 0.02
C GLN A 201 17.89 23.98 0.69
N ILE A 202 16.81 24.03 -0.08
CA ILE A 202 15.49 24.48 0.40
C ILE A 202 14.86 23.42 1.30
N VAL A 203 14.81 22.17 0.84
CA VAL A 203 14.09 21.11 1.56
C VAL A 203 14.72 20.83 2.93
N PRO A 204 16.05 20.62 3.06
CA PRO A 204 16.64 20.41 4.39
C PRO A 204 16.47 21.62 5.32
N ALA A 205 16.55 22.85 4.80
CA ALA A 205 16.34 24.07 5.58
C ALA A 205 14.94 24.16 6.18
N LEU A 206 13.92 23.70 5.45
CA LEU A 206 12.56 23.57 5.97
C LEU A 206 12.47 22.44 6.99
N LEU A 207 12.95 21.23 6.66
CA LEU A 207 12.80 20.05 7.53
C LEU A 207 13.41 20.23 8.92
N VAL A 208 14.56 20.91 9.05
CA VAL A 208 15.20 21.21 10.35
C VAL A 208 14.29 22.03 11.28
N ASN A 209 13.38 22.84 10.72
CA ASN A 209 12.50 23.72 11.47
C ASN A 209 11.10 23.14 11.73
N LEU A 210 10.84 21.89 11.31
CA LEU A 210 9.52 21.26 11.40
C LEU A 210 9.16 20.73 12.81
N ASP A 211 10.16 20.40 13.63
CA ASP A 211 10.00 19.89 15.01
C ASP A 211 10.08 20.96 16.11
N GLY A 212 10.46 22.19 15.75
CA GLY A 212 10.66 23.30 16.69
C GLY A 212 9.72 24.47 16.46
N SER A 213 9.96 25.57 17.16
CA SER A 213 9.46 26.88 16.70
C SER A 213 10.43 27.35 15.61
N PRO A 214 10.05 27.54 14.33
CA PRO A 214 8.69 27.81 13.81
C PRO A 214 8.07 26.73 12.88
N ALA A 215 7.56 25.64 13.45
CA ALA A 215 6.97 24.52 12.71
C ALA A 215 5.77 24.90 11.82
N GLU A 216 4.87 25.76 12.28
CA GLU A 216 3.65 26.12 11.54
C GLU A 216 3.99 26.85 10.22
N GLN A 217 4.90 27.84 10.29
CA GLN A 217 5.33 28.57 9.09
C GLN A 217 6.09 27.66 8.12
N THR A 218 6.89 26.74 8.66
CA THR A 218 7.60 25.72 7.88
C THR A 218 6.64 24.82 7.14
N GLU A 219 5.61 24.32 7.82
CA GLU A 219 4.60 23.45 7.23
C GLU A 219 3.86 24.18 6.10
N VAL A 220 3.42 25.43 6.32
CA VAL A 220 2.75 26.23 5.27
C VAL A 220 3.66 26.41 4.05
N CYS A 221 4.92 26.79 4.24
CA CYS A 221 5.88 26.95 3.15
C CYS A 221 6.12 25.63 2.40
N PHE A 222 6.22 24.51 3.13
CA PHE A 222 6.49 23.20 2.54
C PHE A 222 5.28 22.69 1.75
N ARG A 223 4.06 22.86 2.27
CA ARG A 223 2.81 22.58 1.54
C ARG A 223 2.71 23.41 0.27
N GLU A 224 3.03 24.70 0.37
CA GLU A 224 2.97 25.63 -0.76
C GLU A 224 3.95 25.28 -1.88
N LEU A 225 5.17 24.85 -1.53
CA LEU A 225 6.16 24.33 -2.46
C LEU A 225 5.63 23.06 -3.15
N LEU A 226 5.25 22.04 -2.37
CA LEU A 226 4.86 20.74 -2.90
C LEU A 226 3.55 20.77 -3.68
N GLY A 227 2.61 21.65 -3.31
CA GLY A 227 1.34 21.82 -4.03
C GLY A 227 1.48 22.32 -5.46
N ARG A 228 2.64 22.88 -5.81
CA ARG A 228 2.97 23.31 -7.17
C ARG A 228 3.92 22.36 -7.91
N ALA A 229 4.30 21.24 -7.31
CA ALA A 229 5.20 20.27 -7.95
C ALA A 229 4.47 19.51 -9.07
N ALA A 230 4.92 19.71 -10.31
CA ALA A 230 4.50 18.90 -11.46
C ALA A 230 5.20 17.53 -11.47
N TYR A 231 4.69 16.60 -12.29
CA TYR A 231 5.21 15.23 -12.47
C TYR A 231 6.76 15.14 -12.50
N GLY A 232 7.42 15.95 -13.35
CA GLY A 232 8.88 15.91 -13.53
C GLY A 232 9.69 16.46 -12.35
N HIS A 233 9.06 17.18 -11.42
CA HIS A 233 9.73 17.86 -10.31
C HIS A 233 9.64 17.11 -8.98
N ILE A 234 8.70 16.17 -8.86
CA ILE A 234 8.45 15.43 -7.62
C ILE A 234 9.68 14.67 -7.17
N ASN A 235 10.42 14.02 -8.07
CA ASN A 235 11.65 13.31 -7.70
C ASN A 235 12.68 14.27 -7.07
N ASN A 236 12.86 15.46 -7.66
CA ASN A 236 13.79 16.46 -7.15
C ASN A 236 13.34 17.07 -5.80
N ALA A 237 12.04 17.09 -5.52
CA ALA A 237 11.50 17.54 -4.25
C ALA A 237 11.60 16.47 -3.14
N ILE A 238 11.33 15.20 -3.46
CA ILE A 238 11.27 14.09 -2.50
C ILE A 238 12.67 13.55 -2.15
N ARG A 239 13.59 13.48 -3.12
CA ARG A 239 14.93 12.93 -2.89
C ARG A 239 15.70 13.64 -1.77
N PRO A 240 15.71 14.98 -1.66
CA PRO A 240 16.31 15.67 -0.52
C PRO A 240 15.64 15.35 0.82
N VAL A 241 14.33 15.09 0.85
CA VAL A 241 13.62 14.65 2.08
C VAL A 241 14.18 13.32 2.55
N LEU A 242 14.27 12.34 1.65
CA LEU A 242 14.80 11.01 1.96
C LEU A 242 16.24 11.09 2.48
N MET A 243 17.10 11.86 1.79
CA MET A 243 18.49 12.08 2.21
C MET A 243 18.60 12.77 3.58
N HIS A 244 17.71 13.73 3.87
CA HIS A 244 17.68 14.39 5.18
C HIS A 244 17.33 13.40 6.30
N LEU A 245 16.29 12.58 6.10
CA LEU A 245 15.86 11.57 7.07
C LEU A 245 16.96 10.52 7.32
N ASP A 246 17.65 10.08 6.27
CA ASP A 246 18.80 9.17 6.38
C ASP A 246 19.95 9.81 7.18
N SER A 247 20.37 11.02 6.81
CA SER A 247 21.51 11.70 7.41
C SER A 247 21.33 12.00 8.90
N ARG A 248 20.10 12.25 9.32
CA ARG A 248 19.72 12.57 10.70
C ARG A 248 19.22 11.36 11.49
N SER A 249 19.16 10.17 10.87
CA SER A 249 18.62 8.94 11.47
C SER A 249 17.17 9.10 11.99
N LEU A 250 16.35 9.88 11.30
CA LEU A 250 14.98 10.25 11.71
C LEU A 250 13.92 9.20 11.33
N TRP A 251 14.35 8.07 10.77
CA TRP A 251 13.51 6.90 10.54
C TRP A 251 13.22 6.13 11.84
N GLU A 252 14.06 6.27 12.85
CA GLU A 252 13.89 5.60 14.14
C GLU A 252 12.86 6.35 15.00
N GLY A 253 11.75 5.70 15.36
CA GLY A 253 10.70 6.29 16.20
C GLY A 253 9.47 6.81 15.46
N GLY A 254 9.43 6.72 14.12
CA GLY A 254 8.23 6.82 13.27
C GLY A 254 7.58 8.22 13.14
N GLY A 255 7.48 8.98 14.24
CA GLY A 255 6.65 10.19 14.31
C GLY A 255 7.05 11.31 13.36
N PHE A 256 8.35 11.62 13.25
CA PHE A 256 8.82 12.70 12.37
C PHE A 256 8.68 12.36 10.89
N ALA A 257 9.18 11.19 10.50
CA ALA A 257 9.14 10.74 9.11
C ALA A 257 7.68 10.59 8.62
N VAL A 258 6.79 10.03 9.45
CA VAL A 258 5.36 9.93 9.15
C VAL A 258 4.74 11.32 8.98
N ARG A 259 4.99 12.26 9.89
CA ARG A 259 4.47 13.64 9.78
C ARG A 259 4.96 14.34 8.50
N CYS A 260 6.24 14.19 8.16
CA CYS A 260 6.81 14.75 6.93
C CYS A 260 6.08 14.23 5.70
N PHE A 261 5.91 12.91 5.59
CA PHE A 261 5.25 12.30 4.44
C PHE A 261 3.74 12.51 4.42
N GLN A 262 3.08 12.67 5.58
CA GLN A 262 1.69 13.12 5.62
C GLN A 262 1.55 14.53 5.01
N ILE A 263 2.41 15.48 5.38
CA ILE A 263 2.40 16.82 4.79
C ILE A 263 2.61 16.72 3.27
N ILE A 264 3.56 15.89 2.83
CA ILE A 264 3.83 15.67 1.40
C ILE A 264 2.61 15.13 0.67
N MET A 265 2.02 14.04 1.16
CA MET A 265 0.88 13.37 0.51
C MET A 265 -0.37 14.25 0.48
N PHE A 266 -0.61 15.08 1.50
CA PHE A 266 -1.72 16.03 1.49
C PHE A 266 -1.49 17.28 0.62
N SER A 267 -0.25 17.52 0.17
CA SER A 267 0.09 18.72 -0.60
C SER A 267 0.19 18.44 -2.09
N ILE A 268 0.78 17.30 -2.46
CA ILE A 268 0.95 16.92 -3.86
C ILE A 268 -0.42 16.61 -4.50
N GLN A 269 -0.54 16.91 -5.78
CA GLN A 269 -1.74 16.57 -6.55
C GLN A 269 -1.96 15.05 -6.58
N SER A 270 -3.19 14.59 -6.38
CA SER A 270 -3.54 13.16 -6.29
C SER A 270 -3.19 12.32 -7.53
N GLN A 271 -2.97 12.97 -8.69
CA GLN A 271 -2.51 12.30 -9.90
C GLN A 271 -1.03 11.87 -9.82
N HIS A 272 -0.24 12.46 -8.93
CA HIS A 272 1.21 12.23 -8.86
C HIS A 272 1.67 11.54 -7.57
N SER A 273 0.77 11.33 -6.63
CA SER A 273 1.01 10.63 -5.37
C SER A 273 1.62 9.23 -5.50
N HIS A 274 1.25 8.46 -6.54
CA HIS A 274 1.84 7.16 -6.84
C HIS A 274 3.35 7.24 -7.04
N LEU A 275 3.88 8.36 -7.54
CA LEU A 275 5.32 8.59 -7.66
C LEU A 275 6.00 8.68 -6.29
N VAL A 276 5.34 9.28 -5.31
CA VAL A 276 5.88 9.37 -3.94
C VAL A 276 6.00 7.96 -3.33
N ILE A 277 4.97 7.12 -3.54
CA ILE A 277 5.02 5.71 -3.13
C ILE A 277 6.16 4.98 -3.86
N GLN A 278 6.32 5.17 -5.17
CA GLN A 278 7.44 4.57 -5.92
C GLN A 278 8.81 5.02 -5.39
N GLN A 279 8.97 6.30 -5.05
CA GLN A 279 10.21 6.80 -4.45
C GLN A 279 10.47 6.15 -3.07
N LEU A 280 9.43 6.01 -2.23
CA LEU A 280 9.53 5.32 -0.95
C LEU A 280 9.87 3.83 -1.10
N LEU A 281 9.28 3.14 -2.08
CA LEU A 281 9.60 1.74 -2.40
C LEU A 281 11.04 1.58 -2.89
N GLY A 282 11.49 2.47 -3.79
CA GLY A 282 12.87 2.50 -4.26
C GLY A 282 13.85 2.78 -3.11
N HIS A 283 13.48 3.66 -2.18
CA HIS A 283 14.26 3.96 -0.98
C HIS A 283 14.37 2.75 -0.04
N LEU A 284 13.27 2.01 0.14
CA LEU A 284 13.23 0.78 0.93
C LEU A 284 14.13 -0.30 0.32
N ASP A 285 14.12 -0.45 -1.00
CA ASP A 285 15.01 -1.38 -1.71
C ASP A 285 16.48 -0.97 -1.59
N ALA A 286 16.80 0.32 -1.73
CA ALA A 286 18.14 0.86 -1.51
C ALA A 286 18.63 0.63 -0.06
N ASN A 287 17.72 0.71 0.91
CA ASN A 287 17.96 0.46 2.33
C ASN A 287 17.70 -0.99 2.77
N SER A 288 17.62 -1.94 1.84
CA SER A 288 17.42 -3.37 2.16
C SER A 288 18.48 -3.95 3.11
N ARG A 289 19.69 -3.36 3.12
CA ARG A 289 20.81 -3.73 4.00
C ARG A 289 21.04 -2.75 5.15
N SER A 290 20.04 -1.95 5.49
CA SER A 290 20.07 -1.04 6.64
C SER A 290 19.51 -1.73 7.89
N PRO A 291 19.73 -1.18 9.09
CA PRO A 291 19.16 -1.70 10.33
C PRO A 291 17.64 -1.92 10.21
N ALA A 292 17.13 -2.94 10.92
CA ALA A 292 15.69 -3.24 10.92
C ALA A 292 14.83 -2.08 11.43
N SER A 293 15.36 -1.22 12.31
CA SER A 293 14.71 0.02 12.77
C SER A 293 14.42 0.99 11.62
N VAL A 294 15.42 1.25 10.78
CA VAL A 294 15.29 2.13 9.61
C VAL A 294 14.32 1.55 8.59
N ARG A 295 14.46 0.27 8.26
CA ARG A 295 13.53 -0.42 7.35
C ARG A 295 12.09 -0.39 7.88
N ALA A 296 11.89 -0.56 9.18
CA ALA A 296 10.58 -0.51 9.81
C ALA A 296 9.97 0.91 9.73
N GLY A 297 10.77 1.96 9.96
CA GLY A 297 10.33 3.34 9.81
C GLY A 297 9.89 3.67 8.38
N ILE A 298 10.62 3.20 7.35
CA ILE A 298 10.21 3.38 5.95
C ILE A 298 8.90 2.63 5.65
N VAL A 299 8.75 1.40 6.16
CA VAL A 299 7.53 0.59 6.01
C VAL A 299 6.32 1.21 6.71
N GLU A 300 6.51 1.85 7.85
CA GLU A 300 5.48 2.60 8.59
C GLU A 300 5.01 3.82 7.77
N VAL A 301 5.95 4.61 7.25
CA VAL A 301 5.64 5.73 6.35
C VAL A 301 4.89 5.28 5.11
N LEU A 302 5.30 4.16 4.49
CA LEU A 302 4.59 3.56 3.36
C LEU A 302 3.15 3.18 3.72
N SER A 303 2.92 2.61 4.91
CA SER A 303 1.58 2.24 5.38
C SER A 303 0.67 3.46 5.48
N GLU A 304 1.15 4.54 6.11
CA GLU A 304 0.38 5.77 6.30
C GLU A 304 0.14 6.51 4.97
N ALA A 305 1.17 6.61 4.12
CA ALA A 305 1.04 7.23 2.80
C ALA A 305 0.01 6.49 1.92
N ALA A 306 -0.02 5.17 2.01
CA ALA A 306 -0.92 4.37 1.19
C ALA A 306 -2.39 4.41 1.65
N VAL A 307 -2.64 4.71 2.93
CA VAL A 307 -4.00 4.96 3.45
C VAL A 307 -4.56 6.29 2.91
N ILE A 308 -3.72 7.33 2.82
CA ILE A 308 -4.12 8.63 2.26
C ILE A 308 -4.49 8.49 0.77
N GLU A 309 -3.78 7.62 0.06
CA GLU A 309 -3.97 7.33 -1.37
C GLU A 309 -5.15 6.44 -1.72
N ALA A 310 -5.90 5.93 -0.73
CA ALA A 310 -7.06 5.08 -0.94
C ALA A 310 -8.18 5.71 -1.82
N THR A 311 -8.07 7.01 -2.12
CA THR A 311 -9.01 7.76 -2.95
C THR A 311 -8.51 8.02 -4.39
N GLY A 312 -7.27 7.63 -4.72
CA GLY A 312 -6.57 7.93 -5.97
C GLY A 312 -6.08 6.70 -6.74
N SER A 313 -5.58 6.91 -7.97
CA SER A 313 -5.25 5.86 -8.95
C SER A 313 -4.00 5.04 -8.60
N VAL A 314 -4.09 4.13 -7.63
CA VAL A 314 -2.97 3.25 -7.25
C VAL A 314 -2.71 2.13 -8.28
N GLY A 315 -3.61 1.95 -9.25
CA GLY A 315 -3.65 0.85 -10.23
C GLY A 315 -2.30 0.31 -10.74
N PRO A 316 -1.39 1.13 -11.32
CA PRO A 316 -0.17 0.62 -11.93
C PRO A 316 0.90 0.14 -10.93
N THR A 317 0.86 0.60 -9.67
CA THR A 317 1.90 0.31 -8.68
C THR A 317 1.50 -0.73 -7.64
N VAL A 318 0.24 -1.18 -7.62
CA VAL A 318 -0.29 -2.12 -6.61
C VAL A 318 0.59 -3.37 -6.48
N LEU A 319 0.83 -4.08 -7.58
CA LEU A 319 1.62 -5.33 -7.55
C LEU A 319 3.09 -5.09 -7.22
N GLU A 320 3.64 -3.94 -7.62
CA GLU A 320 5.01 -3.55 -7.30
C GLU A 320 5.18 -3.33 -5.79
N VAL A 321 4.24 -2.63 -5.15
CA VAL A 321 4.20 -2.45 -3.68
C VAL A 321 4.25 -3.81 -2.99
N PHE A 322 3.34 -4.73 -3.32
CA PHE A 322 3.33 -6.05 -2.70
C PHE A 322 4.61 -6.83 -2.99
N ASN A 323 5.10 -6.83 -4.23
CA ASN A 323 6.33 -7.56 -4.57
C ASN A 323 7.54 -7.08 -3.75
N THR A 324 7.68 -5.76 -3.57
CA THR A 324 8.75 -5.16 -2.77
C THR A 324 8.58 -5.48 -1.28
N LEU A 325 7.38 -5.33 -0.71
CA LEU A 325 7.11 -5.70 0.69
C LEU A 325 7.38 -7.19 0.97
N LEU A 326 6.96 -8.09 0.07
CA LEU A 326 7.22 -9.52 0.18
C LEU A 326 8.72 -9.85 0.05
N ARG A 327 9.47 -9.09 -0.76
CA ARG A 327 10.93 -9.23 -0.87
C ARG A 327 11.62 -8.83 0.44
N GLN A 328 11.22 -7.71 1.04
CA GLN A 328 11.75 -7.24 2.32
C GLN A 328 11.44 -8.23 3.46
N LEU A 329 10.24 -8.82 3.45
CA LEU A 329 9.85 -9.88 4.38
C LEU A 329 10.78 -11.10 4.29
N ARG A 330 11.08 -11.57 3.07
CA ARG A 330 12.04 -12.68 2.86
C ARG A 330 13.44 -12.33 3.34
N GLN A 331 13.93 -11.14 3.00
CA GLN A 331 15.25 -10.68 3.42
C GLN A 331 15.35 -10.60 4.96
N SER A 332 14.29 -10.14 5.62
CA SER A 332 14.25 -10.11 7.08
C SER A 332 14.32 -11.51 7.72
N VAL A 333 13.66 -12.51 7.12
CA VAL A 333 13.81 -13.92 7.56
C VAL A 333 15.25 -14.40 7.41
N ASP A 334 15.87 -14.13 6.27
CA ASP A 334 17.26 -14.53 6.02
C ASP A 334 18.23 -13.86 7.02
N PHE A 335 18.01 -12.59 7.34
CA PHE A 335 18.81 -11.85 8.33
C PHE A 335 18.57 -12.34 9.75
N GLN A 336 17.34 -12.72 10.10
CA GLN A 336 17.04 -13.33 11.40
C GLN A 336 17.78 -14.67 11.58
N LEU A 337 17.86 -15.48 10.53
CA LEU A 337 18.52 -16.79 10.56
C LEU A 337 20.05 -16.68 10.56
N THR A 338 20.59 -15.74 9.80
CA THR A 338 22.05 -15.53 9.72
C THR A 338 22.59 -14.69 10.87
N GLY A 339 21.75 -13.84 11.50
CA GLY A 339 22.13 -12.89 12.53
C GLY A 339 22.83 -11.63 12.00
N TYR A 340 22.92 -11.46 10.68
CA TYR A 340 23.58 -10.33 10.03
C TYR A 340 22.72 -9.81 8.87
N TYR A 341 22.64 -8.50 8.71
CA TYR A 341 21.91 -7.85 7.60
C TYR A 341 22.82 -7.46 6.42
N ASP A 342 24.07 -7.95 6.44
CA ASP A 342 25.06 -7.73 5.39
C ASP A 342 25.74 -9.05 5.01
N ASN A 343 26.01 -9.22 3.72
CA ASN A 343 26.68 -10.39 3.15
C ASN A 343 28.11 -10.57 3.71
N ALA A 344 28.77 -9.46 4.08
CA ALA A 344 30.10 -9.49 4.70
C ALA A 344 30.09 -9.89 6.18
N ARG A 345 28.91 -10.13 6.79
CA ARG A 345 28.72 -10.49 8.22
C ARG A 345 29.38 -9.51 9.20
N LYS A 346 29.40 -8.22 8.85
CA LYS A 346 29.98 -7.18 9.70
C LYS A 346 28.96 -6.59 10.67
N HIS A 347 27.72 -6.44 10.22
CA HIS A 347 26.68 -5.77 10.97
C HIS A 347 25.65 -6.76 11.51
N LYS A 348 25.54 -6.84 12.84
CA LYS A 348 24.67 -7.78 13.54
C LYS A 348 23.24 -7.25 13.60
N THR A 349 22.27 -8.15 13.47
CA THR A 349 20.86 -7.90 13.78
C THR A 349 20.42 -8.77 14.95
N THR A 350 19.31 -8.42 15.60
CA THR A 350 18.67 -9.29 16.60
C THR A 350 17.39 -9.87 16.04
N SER A 351 17.07 -11.10 16.45
CA SER A 351 15.81 -11.74 16.06
C SER A 351 14.58 -10.93 16.50
N PHE A 352 14.68 -10.12 17.54
CA PHE A 352 13.59 -9.27 18.00
C PHE A 352 13.30 -8.14 17.01
N HIS A 353 14.32 -7.40 16.58
CA HIS A 353 14.14 -6.29 15.64
C HIS A 353 13.66 -6.76 14.26
N GLU A 354 14.17 -7.90 13.76
CA GLU A 354 13.67 -8.48 12.51
C GLU A 354 12.21 -8.92 12.64
N LYS A 355 11.79 -9.49 13.78
CA LYS A 355 10.36 -9.83 14.00
C LYS A 355 9.47 -8.60 14.01
N THR A 356 9.89 -7.52 14.65
CA THR A 356 9.15 -6.25 14.62
C THR A 356 9.00 -5.72 13.20
N LEU A 357 10.05 -5.80 12.38
CA LEU A 357 9.98 -5.44 10.96
C LEU A 357 9.00 -6.35 10.19
N GLN A 358 9.06 -7.66 10.40
CA GLN A 358 8.17 -8.63 9.75
C GLN A 358 6.70 -8.36 10.07
N ASP A 359 6.38 -8.13 11.35
CA ASP A 359 5.02 -7.79 11.79
C ASP A 359 4.57 -6.44 11.21
N GLY A 360 5.48 -5.45 11.14
CA GLY A 360 5.24 -4.17 10.48
C GLY A 360 4.89 -4.33 9.00
N VAL A 361 5.68 -5.10 8.25
CA VAL A 361 5.43 -5.39 6.82
C VAL A 361 4.09 -6.11 6.63
N ILE A 362 3.78 -7.11 7.46
CA ILE A 362 2.51 -7.84 7.41
C ILE A 362 1.32 -6.91 7.69
N LYS A 363 1.46 -5.99 8.65
CA LYS A 363 0.44 -4.97 8.94
C LYS A 363 0.26 -4.02 7.74
N THR A 364 1.35 -3.56 7.12
CA THR A 364 1.30 -2.68 5.95
C THR A 364 0.65 -3.36 4.75
N ILE A 365 0.96 -4.62 4.46
CA ILE A 365 0.31 -5.42 3.40
C ILE A 365 -1.21 -5.48 3.64
N GLY A 366 -1.63 -5.77 4.88
CA GLY A 366 -3.05 -5.81 5.24
C GLY A 366 -3.73 -4.45 5.11
N SER A 367 -3.12 -3.39 5.65
CA SER A 367 -3.65 -2.02 5.58
C SER A 367 -3.80 -1.56 4.13
N PHE A 368 -2.78 -1.76 3.31
CA PHE A 368 -2.79 -1.36 1.90
C PHE A 368 -3.80 -2.14 1.08
N ALA A 369 -4.00 -3.44 1.32
CA ALA A 369 -5.00 -4.18 0.58
C ALA A 369 -6.43 -3.86 1.02
N ASN A 370 -6.65 -3.48 2.28
CA ASN A 370 -7.97 -3.04 2.74
C ASN A 370 -8.42 -1.76 2.03
N THR A 371 -7.50 -0.94 1.51
CA THR A 371 -7.86 0.23 0.69
C THR A 371 -8.22 -0.13 -0.75
N LEU A 372 -7.81 -1.30 -1.26
CA LEU A 372 -8.07 -1.72 -2.63
C LEU A 372 -9.52 -2.21 -2.83
N PRO A 373 -10.07 -2.12 -4.05
CA PRO A 373 -11.31 -2.81 -4.41
C PRO A 373 -11.23 -4.34 -4.29
N VAL A 374 -12.37 -5.01 -4.08
CA VAL A 374 -12.47 -6.47 -3.86
C VAL A 374 -11.81 -7.31 -4.98
N TYR A 375 -11.91 -6.87 -6.25
CA TYR A 375 -11.30 -7.59 -7.37
C TYR A 375 -9.77 -7.55 -7.31
N GLN A 376 -9.16 -6.39 -7.01
CA GLN A 376 -7.70 -6.26 -6.85
C GLN A 376 -7.20 -7.00 -5.61
N ARG A 377 -7.97 -7.03 -4.52
CA ARG A 377 -7.64 -7.84 -3.33
C ARG A 377 -7.48 -9.32 -3.70
N SER A 378 -8.37 -9.83 -4.55
CA SER A 378 -8.32 -11.22 -5.03
C SER A 378 -7.09 -11.50 -5.89
N GLU A 379 -6.73 -10.58 -6.78
CA GLU A 379 -5.49 -10.67 -7.60
C GLU A 379 -4.23 -10.65 -6.73
N VAL A 380 -4.18 -9.75 -5.74
CA VAL A 380 -3.05 -9.64 -4.80
C VAL A 380 -2.91 -10.91 -3.95
N MET A 381 -4.01 -11.48 -3.47
CA MET A 381 -4.00 -12.76 -2.75
C MET A 381 -3.42 -13.89 -3.60
N LEU A 382 -3.87 -14.01 -4.86
CA LEU A 382 -3.34 -14.99 -5.82
C LEU A 382 -1.85 -14.74 -6.09
N PHE A 383 -1.44 -13.49 -6.20
CA PHE A 383 -0.05 -13.11 -6.38
C PHE A 383 0.83 -13.52 -5.19
N ILE A 384 0.42 -13.19 -3.95
CA ILE A 384 1.14 -13.58 -2.72
C ILE A 384 1.23 -15.11 -2.64
N MET A 385 0.14 -15.80 -2.96
CA MET A 385 0.08 -17.26 -2.93
C MET A 385 1.03 -17.90 -3.94
N GLY A 386 1.10 -17.38 -5.17
CA GLY A 386 2.06 -17.83 -6.19
C GLY A 386 3.53 -17.61 -5.79
N LYS A 387 3.79 -16.80 -4.75
CA LYS A 387 5.13 -16.59 -4.19
C LYS A 387 5.44 -17.50 -2.99
N ILE A 388 4.48 -18.23 -2.44
CA ILE A 388 4.74 -19.14 -1.31
C ILE A 388 5.68 -20.27 -1.80
N PRO A 389 6.88 -20.42 -1.22
CA PRO A 389 7.80 -21.46 -1.66
C PRO A 389 7.21 -22.83 -1.35
N VAL A 390 7.09 -23.70 -2.35
CA VAL A 390 6.64 -25.09 -2.16
C VAL A 390 7.86 -25.97 -1.84
N PRO A 391 7.82 -26.81 -0.78
CA PRO A 391 8.91 -27.72 -0.46
C PRO A 391 9.22 -28.65 -1.65
N GLY A 392 10.48 -28.68 -2.10
CA GLY A 392 10.96 -29.58 -3.16
C GLY A 392 11.15 -28.96 -4.56
N ILE A 393 10.54 -27.81 -4.86
CA ILE A 393 10.66 -27.16 -6.19
C ILE A 393 11.78 -26.11 -6.22
N TYR A 394 12.02 -25.43 -5.09
CA TYR A 394 13.06 -24.40 -4.97
C TYR A 394 14.19 -24.87 -4.03
N PRO A 395 15.21 -25.59 -4.52
CA PRO A 395 16.41 -25.89 -3.74
C PRO A 395 17.26 -24.66 -3.41
N ALA A 396 16.87 -23.46 -3.88
CA ALA A 396 17.63 -22.22 -3.78
C ALA A 396 17.42 -21.40 -2.48
N LEU A 397 16.43 -21.74 -1.64
CA LEU A 397 16.08 -21.00 -0.42
C LEU A 397 16.64 -21.66 0.85
N GLY A 398 17.94 -21.95 0.87
CA GLY A 398 18.66 -22.29 2.10
C GLY A 398 18.01 -23.36 3.00
N SER A 399 18.32 -23.30 4.30
CA SER A 399 17.86 -24.25 5.32
C SER A 399 16.33 -24.46 5.30
N PRO A 400 15.82 -25.69 5.55
CA PRO A 400 14.39 -25.96 5.68
C PRO A 400 13.66 -25.06 6.68
N ASN A 401 14.37 -24.38 7.59
CA ASN A 401 13.79 -23.40 8.51
C ASN A 401 13.42 -22.08 7.82
N ALA A 402 14.16 -21.65 6.80
CA ALA A 402 13.90 -20.41 6.06
C ALA A 402 12.63 -20.51 5.22
N GLY A 403 12.48 -21.60 4.48
CA GLY A 403 11.26 -21.89 3.72
C GLY A 403 10.01 -21.89 4.60
N ARG A 404 10.10 -22.51 5.78
CA ARG A 404 9.02 -22.56 6.78
C ARG A 404 8.64 -21.18 7.32
N MET A 405 9.61 -20.37 7.73
CA MET A 405 9.35 -19.03 8.24
C MET A 405 8.70 -18.12 7.18
N ILE A 406 9.16 -18.22 5.92
CA ILE A 406 8.56 -17.49 4.80
C ILE A 406 7.11 -17.94 4.58
N GLN A 407 6.83 -19.26 4.58
CA GLN A 407 5.47 -19.79 4.45
C GLN A 407 4.54 -19.23 5.54
N VAL A 408 4.98 -19.29 6.81
CA VAL A 408 4.20 -18.76 7.95
C VAL A 408 3.91 -17.27 7.80
N MET A 409 4.88 -16.45 7.38
CA MET A 409 4.67 -15.02 7.21
C MET A 409 3.74 -14.67 6.06
N LEU A 410 3.87 -15.37 4.94
CA LEU A 410 3.00 -15.15 3.78
C LEU A 410 1.56 -15.55 4.12
N LEU A 411 1.36 -16.66 4.83
CA LEU A 411 0.05 -17.06 5.33
C LEU A 411 -0.54 -16.04 6.32
N LYS A 412 0.28 -15.49 7.23
CA LYS A 412 -0.15 -14.39 8.11
C LYS A 412 -0.57 -13.14 7.32
N SER A 413 0.17 -12.80 6.27
CA SER A 413 -0.19 -11.68 5.39
C SER A 413 -1.52 -11.91 4.68
N LEU A 414 -1.79 -13.15 4.24
CA LEU A 414 -3.07 -13.56 3.66
C LEU A 414 -4.21 -13.48 4.66
N SER A 415 -4.00 -13.86 5.92
CA SER A 415 -5.01 -13.76 6.98
C SER A 415 -5.55 -12.33 7.14
N ASN A 416 -4.70 -11.31 7.04
CA ASN A 416 -5.11 -9.91 7.18
C ASN A 416 -5.89 -9.37 5.96
N LEU A 417 -5.86 -10.10 4.84
CA LEU A 417 -6.49 -9.70 3.57
C LEU A 417 -7.93 -10.20 3.45
N LEU A 418 -8.29 -11.21 4.23
CA LEU A 418 -9.46 -12.03 3.96
C LEU A 418 -10.72 -11.52 4.69
N THR A 419 -11.52 -10.73 3.98
CA THR A 419 -12.92 -10.46 4.36
C THR A 419 -13.93 -11.26 3.53
N ALA A 420 -13.52 -11.78 2.36
CA ALA A 420 -14.29 -12.67 1.51
C ALA A 420 -13.35 -13.52 0.63
N LEU A 421 -13.61 -14.82 0.53
CA LEU A 421 -12.82 -15.78 -0.25
C LEU A 421 -13.35 -15.89 -1.70
N PRO A 422 -12.52 -15.65 -2.72
CA PRO A 422 -12.75 -16.17 -4.06
C PRO A 422 -12.71 -17.71 -4.02
N SER A 423 -13.59 -18.38 -4.77
CA SER A 423 -13.63 -19.86 -4.85
C SER A 423 -12.31 -20.47 -5.34
N SER A 424 -11.58 -19.75 -6.19
CA SER A 424 -10.24 -20.11 -6.67
C SER A 424 -9.17 -20.15 -5.57
N PHE A 425 -9.42 -19.53 -4.41
CA PHE A 425 -8.47 -19.49 -3.29
C PHE A 425 -8.63 -20.66 -2.31
N LEU A 426 -9.78 -21.35 -2.33
CA LEU A 426 -10.12 -22.36 -1.34
C LEU A 426 -9.31 -23.67 -1.51
N GLU A 427 -9.14 -24.14 -2.75
CA GLU A 427 -8.38 -25.38 -3.02
C GLU A 427 -6.90 -25.25 -2.63
N PRO A 428 -6.20 -24.18 -3.06
CA PRO A 428 -4.80 -24.02 -2.70
C PRO A 428 -4.64 -23.86 -1.18
N LEU A 429 -5.51 -23.13 -0.49
CA LEU A 429 -5.45 -22.98 0.97
C LEU A 429 -5.70 -24.32 1.70
N LEU A 430 -6.65 -25.12 1.21
CA LEU A 430 -6.94 -26.43 1.76
C LEU A 430 -5.77 -27.39 1.61
N SER A 431 -5.03 -27.35 0.50
CA SER A 431 -3.83 -28.19 0.35
C SER A 431 -2.77 -27.96 1.44
N PHE A 432 -2.70 -26.75 2.03
CA PHE A 432 -1.78 -26.45 3.14
C PHE A 432 -2.16 -27.13 4.45
N THR A 433 -3.41 -27.60 4.62
CA THR A 433 -3.80 -28.40 5.81
C THR A 433 -3.19 -29.80 5.79
N LEU A 434 -2.62 -30.23 4.67
CA LEU A 434 -2.00 -31.54 4.47
C LEU A 434 -0.48 -31.50 4.38
N MET A 435 0.14 -30.35 4.71
CA MET A 435 1.60 -30.24 4.75
C MET A 435 2.21 -31.03 5.90
N ASP A 436 3.45 -31.51 5.71
CA ASP A 436 4.18 -32.26 6.73
C ASP A 436 4.43 -31.45 8.02
N ASP A 437 4.52 -30.11 7.92
CA ASP A 437 4.80 -29.23 9.06
C ASP A 437 3.55 -28.96 9.94
N PRO A 438 3.57 -29.37 11.22
CA PRO A 438 2.44 -29.15 12.12
C PRO A 438 2.12 -27.67 12.38
N GLU A 439 3.10 -26.76 12.45
CA GLU A 439 2.83 -25.34 12.74
C GLU A 439 2.05 -24.67 11.60
N ILE A 440 2.40 -25.01 10.36
CA ILE A 440 1.71 -24.51 9.16
C ILE A 440 0.28 -25.03 9.11
N ARG A 441 0.08 -26.34 9.36
CA ARG A 441 -1.27 -26.92 9.44
C ARG A 441 -2.12 -26.19 10.48
N LEU A 442 -1.58 -25.92 11.66
CA LEU A 442 -2.31 -25.23 12.73
C LEU A 442 -2.67 -23.78 12.33
N LEU A 443 -1.74 -23.06 11.71
CA LEU A 443 -1.98 -21.71 11.21
C LEU A 443 -3.09 -21.70 10.15
N VAL A 444 -3.06 -22.63 9.20
CA VAL A 444 -4.07 -22.74 8.13
C VAL A 444 -5.43 -23.11 8.70
N LEU A 445 -5.49 -24.02 9.68
CA LEU A 445 -6.73 -24.35 10.39
C LEU A 445 -7.29 -23.15 11.16
N SER A 446 -6.43 -22.33 11.76
CA SER A 446 -6.83 -21.08 12.42
C SER A 446 -7.37 -20.06 11.40
N ILE A 447 -6.71 -19.93 10.25
CA ILE A 447 -7.14 -19.06 9.14
C ILE A 447 -8.51 -19.53 8.64
N LEU A 448 -8.68 -20.82 8.31
CA LEU A 448 -9.95 -21.40 7.85
C LEU A 448 -11.07 -21.18 8.86
N THR A 449 -10.80 -21.42 10.16
CA THR A 449 -11.78 -21.16 11.23
C THR A 449 -12.17 -19.69 11.25
N SER A 450 -11.21 -18.77 11.21
CA SER A 450 -11.48 -17.33 11.20
C SER A 450 -12.25 -16.85 9.96
N LEU A 451 -12.10 -17.53 8.82
CA LEU A 451 -12.79 -17.18 7.58
C LEU A 451 -14.25 -17.59 7.57
N ILE A 452 -14.52 -18.74 8.16
CA ILE A 452 -15.86 -19.30 8.23
C ILE A 452 -16.60 -18.68 9.43
N ASP A 453 -15.89 -18.39 10.52
CA ASP A 453 -16.44 -17.83 11.75
C ASP A 453 -16.69 -16.32 11.66
N ARG A 454 -17.76 -15.94 10.95
CA ARG A 454 -18.17 -14.54 10.81
C ARG A 454 -18.66 -13.88 12.11
N ARG A 455 -18.91 -14.67 13.18
CA ARG A 455 -19.54 -14.21 14.42
C ARG A 455 -18.71 -14.43 15.68
N HIS A 456 -17.44 -14.81 15.54
CA HIS A 456 -16.53 -15.11 16.65
C HIS A 456 -17.11 -16.18 17.61
N ASN A 457 -17.76 -17.19 17.05
CA ASN A 457 -18.28 -18.35 17.77
C ASN A 457 -17.13 -19.25 18.29
N ALA A 458 -15.96 -19.25 17.65
CA ALA A 458 -14.77 -20.00 18.06
C ALA A 458 -14.32 -19.63 19.49
N ASP A 459 -14.29 -18.34 19.83
CA ASP A 459 -13.88 -17.85 21.16
C ASP A 459 -14.85 -18.30 22.26
N ARG A 460 -16.15 -18.38 21.92
CA ARG A 460 -17.21 -18.83 22.83
C ARG A 460 -17.09 -20.32 23.12
N ILE A 461 -16.70 -21.14 22.15
CA ILE A 461 -16.56 -22.60 22.30
C ILE A 461 -15.40 -22.96 23.24
N THR A 462 -14.30 -22.20 23.22
CA THR A 462 -13.22 -22.34 24.21
C THR A 462 -13.68 -22.02 25.65
N ALA A 463 -14.66 -21.13 25.82
CA ALA A 463 -15.24 -20.76 27.11
C ALA A 463 -16.39 -21.67 27.58
N VAL A 464 -17.09 -22.36 26.67
CA VAL A 464 -18.22 -23.29 26.95
C VAL A 464 -17.78 -24.55 27.71
N ARG A 465 -16.47 -24.79 27.87
CA ARG A 465 -15.91 -25.87 28.69
C ARG A 465 -16.18 -25.75 30.21
N LYS A 466 -17.02 -24.81 30.69
CA LYS A 466 -17.22 -24.63 32.14
C LYS A 466 -18.64 -24.50 32.69
N GLU A 467 -19.64 -23.93 32.02
CA GLU A 467 -21.00 -23.84 32.60
C GLU A 467 -22.08 -23.78 31.50
N ASP A 468 -23.24 -24.35 31.85
CA ASP A 468 -24.47 -24.48 31.06
C ASP A 468 -25.00 -23.18 30.40
N ASP A 469 -25.77 -23.37 29.33
CA ASP A 469 -26.76 -22.44 28.75
C ASP A 469 -26.32 -20.99 28.43
N LYS A 470 -25.56 -20.82 27.33
CA LYS A 470 -25.62 -19.58 26.53
C LYS A 470 -25.94 -19.88 25.08
N GLU A 471 -27.06 -19.33 24.60
CA GLU A 471 -27.60 -19.49 23.25
C GLU A 471 -26.52 -19.32 22.16
N ILE A 472 -26.26 -20.40 21.43
CA ILE A 472 -25.47 -20.39 20.20
C ILE A 472 -26.28 -19.59 19.16
N LYS A 473 -25.71 -18.49 18.67
CA LYS A 473 -26.36 -17.66 17.64
C LYS A 473 -26.23 -18.36 16.29
N THR A 474 -27.32 -18.93 15.78
CA THR A 474 -27.42 -19.51 14.43
C THR A 474 -27.74 -18.44 13.39
N SER A 475 -27.35 -18.64 12.13
CA SER A 475 -27.60 -17.69 11.02
C SER A 475 -28.87 -18.09 10.27
N SER A 476 -29.72 -17.13 9.91
CA SER A 476 -30.83 -17.34 8.97
C SER A 476 -30.42 -17.15 7.50
N GLU A 477 -29.21 -16.62 7.25
CA GLU A 477 -28.66 -16.40 5.91
C GLU A 477 -27.66 -17.50 5.58
N VAL A 478 -28.05 -18.40 4.67
CA VAL A 478 -27.21 -19.49 4.17
C VAL A 478 -26.08 -18.88 3.33
N CYS A 479 -24.83 -19.13 3.71
CA CYS A 479 -23.67 -18.76 2.91
C CYS A 479 -23.60 -19.66 1.66
N VAL A 480 -24.22 -19.24 0.56
CA VAL A 480 -24.37 -20.02 -0.69
C VAL A 480 -23.04 -20.51 -1.27
N SER A 481 -21.94 -19.74 -1.09
CA SER A 481 -20.60 -20.13 -1.58
C SER A 481 -19.94 -21.25 -0.76
N ALA A 482 -20.19 -21.33 0.54
CA ALA A 482 -19.61 -22.35 1.40
C ALA A 482 -20.30 -23.72 1.22
N VAL A 483 -21.60 -23.73 0.90
CA VAL A 483 -22.35 -24.96 0.59
C VAL A 483 -21.82 -25.63 -0.69
N GLN A 484 -21.43 -24.85 -1.70
CA GLN A 484 -20.84 -25.37 -2.95
C GLN A 484 -19.45 -26.02 -2.76
N HIS A 485 -18.76 -25.72 -1.66
CA HIS A 485 -17.42 -26.25 -1.36
C HIS A 485 -17.36 -27.12 -0.10
N ALA A 486 -18.50 -27.36 0.55
CA ALA A 486 -18.62 -28.12 1.79
C ALA A 486 -17.99 -29.53 1.70
N GLN A 487 -18.24 -30.23 0.59
CA GLN A 487 -17.67 -31.58 0.36
C GLN A 487 -16.13 -31.59 0.32
N ARG A 488 -15.52 -30.53 -0.23
CA ARG A 488 -14.06 -30.38 -0.29
C ARG A 488 -13.47 -30.06 1.08
N LEU A 489 -14.16 -29.23 1.86
CA LEU A 489 -13.82 -28.96 3.27
C LEU A 489 -13.89 -30.23 4.10
N TYR A 490 -14.96 -31.03 3.98
CA TYR A 490 -15.11 -32.30 4.70
C TYR A 490 -14.00 -33.28 4.40
N ARG A 491 -13.61 -33.38 3.11
CA ARG A 491 -12.49 -34.22 2.68
C ARG A 491 -11.19 -33.80 3.34
N HIS A 492 -10.86 -32.51 3.33
CA HIS A 492 -9.61 -32.02 3.93
C HIS A 492 -9.61 -32.09 5.45
N VAL A 493 -10.76 -31.92 6.12
CA VAL A 493 -10.87 -32.15 7.58
C VAL A 493 -10.64 -33.62 7.91
N PHE A 494 -11.20 -34.55 7.11
CA PHE A 494 -10.96 -35.98 7.29
C PHE A 494 -9.48 -36.35 7.14
N LEU A 495 -8.84 -35.86 6.07
CA LEU A 495 -7.41 -36.11 5.82
C LEU A 495 -6.51 -35.44 6.87
N ALA A 496 -6.83 -34.22 7.33
CA ALA A 496 -6.06 -33.54 8.36
C ALA A 496 -6.14 -34.29 9.71
N CYS A 497 -7.30 -34.86 10.07
CA CYS A 497 -7.48 -35.70 11.26
C CYS A 497 -6.61 -36.98 11.25
N LYS A 498 -6.24 -37.45 10.07
CA LYS A 498 -5.43 -38.66 9.83
C LYS A 498 -3.93 -38.44 10.00
N GLU A 499 -3.45 -37.19 9.99
CA GLU A 499 -2.01 -36.89 10.08
C GLU A 499 -1.38 -37.32 11.42
N GLU A 500 -0.28 -38.06 11.36
CA GLU A 500 0.37 -38.66 12.54
C GLU A 500 1.05 -37.62 13.44
N SER A 501 1.56 -36.54 12.85
CA SER A 501 2.30 -35.48 13.55
C SER A 501 1.41 -34.45 14.26
N ASN A 502 0.09 -34.69 14.34
CA ASN A 502 -0.84 -33.82 15.04
C ASN A 502 -0.67 -33.87 16.56
N GLY A 503 -0.70 -32.70 17.19
CA GLY A 503 -0.76 -32.53 18.64
C GLY A 503 -2.17 -32.21 19.14
N PRO A 504 -2.35 -32.03 20.46
CA PRO A 504 -3.65 -31.69 21.05
C PRO A 504 -4.19 -30.34 20.55
N SER A 505 -3.31 -29.38 20.24
CA SER A 505 -3.70 -28.08 19.69
C SER A 505 -4.31 -28.18 18.28
N HIS A 506 -3.87 -29.14 17.46
CA HIS A 506 -4.47 -29.41 16.15
C HIS A 506 -5.88 -29.97 16.27
N TYR A 507 -6.09 -30.95 17.16
CA TYR A 507 -7.42 -31.52 17.41
C TYR A 507 -8.37 -30.50 18.03
N GLN A 508 -7.86 -29.57 18.84
CA GLN A 508 -8.64 -28.42 19.32
C GLN A 508 -9.05 -27.49 18.17
N ALA A 509 -8.12 -27.13 17.27
CA ALA A 509 -8.42 -26.30 16.11
C ALA A 509 -9.42 -26.97 15.15
N LEU A 510 -9.27 -28.27 14.89
CA LEU A 510 -10.18 -29.07 14.08
C LEU A 510 -11.57 -29.16 14.71
N CYS A 511 -11.65 -29.30 16.04
CA CYS A 511 -12.91 -29.26 16.77
C CYS A 511 -13.60 -27.90 16.60
N SER A 512 -12.88 -26.80 16.79
CA SER A 512 -13.42 -25.45 16.60
C SER A 512 -13.92 -25.23 15.17
N LEU A 513 -13.17 -25.67 14.16
CA LEU A 513 -13.55 -25.59 12.76
C LEU A 513 -14.86 -26.35 12.46
N LEU A 514 -14.96 -27.60 12.95
CA LEU A 514 -16.16 -28.43 12.76
C LEU A 514 -17.39 -27.84 13.45
N VAL A 515 -17.22 -27.28 14.66
CA VAL A 515 -18.33 -26.62 15.36
C VAL A 515 -18.75 -25.35 14.63
N VAL A 516 -17.80 -24.52 14.19
CA VAL A 516 -18.10 -23.32 13.41
C VAL A 516 -18.84 -23.68 12.11
N LEU A 517 -18.40 -24.72 11.39
CA LEU A 517 -19.11 -25.24 10.21
C LEU A 517 -20.55 -25.63 10.56
N SER A 518 -20.78 -26.30 11.69
CA SER A 518 -22.12 -26.72 12.10
C SER A 518 -23.06 -25.56 12.46
N VAL A 519 -22.52 -24.44 12.95
CA VAL A 519 -23.30 -23.28 13.42
C VAL A 519 -23.51 -22.22 12.34
N GLU A 520 -22.55 -22.07 11.43
CA GLU A 520 -22.59 -21.05 10.37
C GLU A 520 -23.24 -21.58 9.07
N LEU A 521 -23.20 -22.90 8.82
CA LEU A 521 -23.78 -23.55 7.63
C LEU A 521 -25.02 -24.38 7.97
N VAL A 522 -25.92 -23.83 8.80
CA VAL A 522 -27.13 -24.55 9.23
C VAL A 522 -28.04 -24.85 8.04
N SER A 523 -28.00 -26.09 7.58
CA SER A 523 -28.89 -26.69 6.59
C SER A 523 -29.04 -28.18 6.91
N GLU A 524 -30.22 -28.76 6.74
CA GLU A 524 -30.43 -30.18 7.05
C GLU A 524 -29.48 -31.10 6.27
N GLU A 525 -29.19 -30.80 5.00
CA GLU A 525 -28.24 -31.57 4.18
C GLU A 525 -26.82 -31.49 4.74
N VAL A 526 -26.39 -30.29 5.15
CA VAL A 526 -25.07 -30.05 5.74
C VAL A 526 -24.93 -30.74 7.10
N LEU A 527 -25.97 -30.70 7.93
CA LEU A 527 -25.99 -31.37 9.22
C LEU A 527 -25.88 -32.89 9.06
N VAL A 528 -26.62 -33.48 8.11
CA VAL A 528 -26.53 -34.92 7.81
C VAL A 528 -25.12 -35.30 7.34
N ASP A 529 -24.51 -34.50 6.45
CA ASP A 529 -23.16 -34.76 5.96
C ASP A 529 -22.08 -34.59 7.05
N LEU A 530 -22.23 -33.62 7.95
CA LEU A 530 -21.35 -33.46 9.10
C LEU A 530 -21.48 -34.64 10.08
N ILE A 531 -22.69 -35.14 10.32
CA ILE A 531 -22.89 -36.36 11.13
C ILE A 531 -22.20 -37.56 10.46
N ARG A 532 -22.35 -37.75 9.14
CA ARG A 532 -21.66 -38.81 8.38
C ARG A 532 -20.14 -38.69 8.48
N LEU A 533 -19.59 -37.49 8.37
CA LEU A 533 -18.15 -37.22 8.53
C LEU A 533 -17.65 -37.61 9.93
N ILE A 534 -18.38 -37.24 10.99
CA ILE A 534 -17.96 -37.54 12.37
C ILE A 534 -18.03 -39.04 12.66
N LEU A 535 -19.01 -39.75 12.12
CA LEU A 535 -19.08 -41.20 12.21
C LEU A 535 -17.89 -41.86 11.50
N ALA A 536 -17.48 -41.36 10.33
CA ALA A 536 -16.27 -41.83 9.66
C ALA A 536 -14.99 -41.55 10.46
N LEU A 537 -14.89 -40.38 11.12
CA LEU A 537 -13.78 -40.07 12.04
C LEU A 537 -13.76 -40.98 13.27
N GLN A 538 -14.94 -41.35 13.77
CA GLN A 538 -15.07 -42.29 14.88
C GLN A 538 -14.61 -43.69 14.47
N GLU A 539 -14.98 -44.15 13.27
CA GLU A 539 -14.52 -45.43 12.71
C GLU A 539 -12.99 -45.43 12.51
N LEU A 540 -12.42 -44.32 12.03
CA LEU A 540 -10.97 -44.14 11.90
C LEU A 540 -10.25 -44.34 13.25
N GLY A 541 -10.78 -43.78 14.35
CA GLY A 541 -10.22 -43.92 15.69
C GLY A 541 -10.30 -45.35 16.26
N VAL A 542 -11.31 -46.12 15.87
CA VAL A 542 -11.51 -47.54 16.27
C VAL A 542 -10.69 -48.50 15.40
N SER A 543 -10.50 -48.17 14.13
CA SER A 543 -9.79 -49.02 13.18
C SER A 543 -8.33 -49.22 13.59
N ASN A 544 -7.87 -50.48 13.58
CA ASN A 544 -6.47 -50.83 13.85
C ASN A 544 -5.61 -50.86 12.57
N GLN A 545 -6.18 -50.46 11.43
CA GLN A 545 -5.52 -50.57 10.12
C GLN A 545 -4.49 -49.46 9.87
N GLU A 546 -4.52 -48.36 10.65
CA GLU A 546 -3.64 -47.21 10.46
C GLU A 546 -2.81 -46.89 11.72
N SER A 547 -1.57 -46.42 11.50
CA SER A 547 -0.52 -46.14 12.49
C SER A 547 -0.76 -44.88 13.35
N LEU A 548 -2.01 -44.63 13.76
CA LEU A 548 -2.33 -43.53 14.67
C LEU A 548 -1.90 -43.85 16.11
N SER A 549 -1.28 -42.87 16.77
CA SER A 549 -0.89 -42.97 18.19
C SER A 549 -2.12 -43.08 19.10
N VAL A 550 -1.94 -43.59 20.32
CA VAL A 550 -3.01 -43.66 21.33
C VAL A 550 -3.55 -42.25 21.65
N LEU A 551 -2.68 -41.24 21.72
CA LEU A 551 -3.09 -39.84 21.91
C LEU A 551 -4.01 -39.36 20.78
N ASN A 552 -3.65 -39.64 19.53
CA ASN A 552 -4.42 -39.20 18.37
C ASN A 552 -5.80 -39.88 18.34
N ARG A 553 -5.87 -41.18 18.65
CA ARG A 553 -7.13 -41.93 18.76
C ARG A 553 -8.03 -41.38 19.87
N CYS A 554 -7.48 -41.13 21.05
CA CYS A 554 -8.20 -40.50 22.16
C CYS A 554 -8.68 -39.08 21.79
N SER A 555 -7.85 -38.30 21.11
CA SER A 555 -8.17 -36.94 20.67
C SER A 555 -9.27 -36.94 19.61
N LEU A 556 -9.25 -37.88 18.65
CA LEU A 556 -10.32 -38.06 17.67
C LEU A 556 -11.66 -38.36 18.37
N HIS A 557 -11.68 -39.29 19.33
CA HIS A 557 -12.90 -39.58 20.08
C HIS A 557 -13.40 -38.39 20.91
N ALA A 558 -12.50 -37.56 21.42
CA ALA A 558 -12.84 -36.33 22.10
C ALA A 558 -13.46 -35.30 21.14
N VAL A 559 -12.91 -35.13 19.93
CA VAL A 559 -13.48 -34.27 18.87
C VAL A 559 -14.86 -34.78 18.47
N CYS A 560 -15.02 -36.08 18.20
CA CYS A 560 -16.32 -36.67 17.86
C CYS A 560 -17.37 -36.40 18.95
N ALA A 561 -17.00 -36.57 20.24
CA ALA A 561 -17.91 -36.33 21.35
C ALA A 561 -18.36 -34.85 21.43
N ALA A 562 -17.42 -33.91 21.30
CA ALA A 562 -17.71 -32.48 21.34
C ALA A 562 -18.63 -32.05 20.19
N VAL A 563 -18.31 -32.44 18.97
CA VAL A 563 -19.05 -32.00 17.78
C VAL A 563 -20.44 -32.65 17.72
N LEU A 564 -20.57 -33.95 18.07
CA LEU A 564 -21.88 -34.61 18.16
C LEU A 564 -22.77 -34.00 19.26
N HIS A 565 -22.18 -33.57 20.37
CA HIS A 565 -22.92 -32.85 21.41
C HIS A 565 -23.55 -31.57 20.85
N VAL A 566 -22.77 -30.75 20.16
CA VAL A 566 -23.26 -29.50 19.55
C VAL A 566 -24.28 -29.79 18.44
N LEU A 567 -23.99 -30.73 17.54
CA LEU A 567 -24.93 -31.11 16.48
C LEU A 567 -26.27 -31.61 17.04
N SER A 568 -26.25 -32.37 18.15
CA SER A 568 -27.47 -32.86 18.81
C SER A 568 -28.36 -31.76 19.39
N GLN A 569 -27.82 -30.56 19.59
CA GLN A 569 -28.57 -29.37 20.03
C GLN A 569 -29.11 -28.56 18.85
N LEU A 570 -28.50 -28.65 17.66
CA LEU A 570 -28.77 -27.79 16.51
C LEU A 570 -29.80 -28.32 15.50
N GLY A 571 -30.03 -29.63 15.40
CA GLY A 571 -30.90 -30.10 14.29
C GLY A 571 -31.31 -31.58 14.12
N PRO A 572 -31.00 -32.55 15.00
CA PRO A 572 -31.59 -33.90 14.90
C PRO A 572 -32.52 -34.26 16.09
N PRO A 573 -33.34 -35.33 15.97
CA PRO A 573 -34.49 -35.56 16.86
C PRO A 573 -34.08 -35.90 18.31
N PRO A 574 -34.99 -35.72 19.30
CA PRO A 574 -34.77 -36.00 20.73
C PRO A 574 -34.05 -37.32 21.07
N PRO A 575 -34.24 -38.46 20.36
CA PRO A 575 -33.46 -39.68 20.60
C PRO A 575 -31.94 -39.55 20.40
N LEU A 576 -31.47 -38.77 19.41
CA LEU A 576 -30.02 -38.60 19.20
C LEU A 576 -29.41 -37.81 20.37
N ARG A 577 -30.09 -36.75 20.82
CA ARG A 577 -29.69 -35.97 22.00
C ARG A 577 -29.62 -36.84 23.25
N GLN A 578 -30.62 -37.70 23.46
CA GLN A 578 -30.63 -38.64 24.59
C GLN A 578 -29.45 -39.63 24.51
N HIS A 579 -29.20 -40.20 23.34
CA HIS A 579 -28.10 -41.14 23.13
C HIS A 579 -26.72 -40.49 23.34
N VAL A 580 -26.48 -39.31 22.74
CA VAL A 580 -25.22 -38.58 22.91
C VAL A 580 -24.98 -38.22 24.37
N THR A 581 -26.02 -37.78 25.09
CA THR A 581 -25.93 -37.46 26.52
C THR A 581 -25.57 -38.70 27.36
N GLN A 582 -26.22 -39.85 27.11
CA GLN A 582 -25.89 -41.12 27.77
C GLN A 582 -24.45 -41.58 27.51
N VAL A 583 -23.95 -41.41 26.28
CA VAL A 583 -22.57 -41.75 25.92
C VAL A 583 -21.58 -40.83 26.64
N ILE A 584 -21.85 -39.53 26.73
CA ILE A 584 -21.01 -38.57 27.46
C ILE A 584 -20.96 -38.92 28.96
N GLU A 585 -22.12 -39.15 29.59
CA GLU A 585 -22.20 -39.55 31.01
C GLU A 585 -21.45 -40.88 31.29
N SER A 586 -21.54 -41.83 30.37
CA SER A 586 -20.84 -43.11 30.48
C SER A 586 -19.33 -42.94 30.36
N ARG A 587 -18.86 -42.09 29.42
CA ARG A 587 -17.44 -41.76 29.25
C ARG A 587 -16.89 -40.95 30.42
N GLN A 588 -17.67 -40.05 31.02
CA GLN A 588 -17.27 -39.32 32.23
C GLN A 588 -16.98 -40.27 33.40
N LYS A 589 -17.77 -41.34 33.54
CA LYS A 589 -17.60 -42.35 34.61
C LYS A 589 -16.50 -43.37 34.34
N GLY A 590 -16.35 -43.82 33.09
CA GLY A 590 -15.49 -44.97 32.75
C GLY A 590 -14.25 -44.67 31.91
N ALA A 591 -14.24 -43.59 31.13
CA ALA A 591 -13.17 -43.29 30.17
C ALA A 591 -13.03 -41.76 29.90
N PRO A 592 -12.62 -40.96 30.91
CA PRO A 592 -12.54 -39.50 30.77
C PRO A 592 -11.49 -39.03 29.75
N HIS A 593 -10.52 -39.89 29.43
CA HIS A 593 -9.52 -39.68 28.37
C HIS A 593 -10.09 -39.81 26.95
N LEU A 594 -11.40 -39.99 26.77
CA LEU A 594 -12.08 -39.91 25.46
C LEU A 594 -12.96 -38.66 25.35
N LEU A 595 -12.88 -37.76 26.34
CA LEU A 595 -13.61 -36.51 26.38
C LEU A 595 -12.67 -35.31 26.18
N PRO A 596 -13.18 -34.19 25.64
CA PRO A 596 -12.41 -32.97 25.44
C PRO A 596 -11.69 -32.49 26.70
N GLU A 597 -12.34 -32.61 27.86
CA GLU A 597 -11.83 -32.19 29.17
C GLU A 597 -10.61 -32.98 29.64
N GLY A 598 -10.47 -34.24 29.21
CA GLY A 598 -9.37 -35.13 29.63
C GLY A 598 -8.17 -35.17 28.70
N VAL A 599 -8.33 -34.82 27.42
CA VAL A 599 -7.29 -34.98 26.37
C VAL A 599 -6.79 -33.65 25.80
N LEU A 600 -7.64 -32.62 25.76
CA LEU A 600 -7.33 -31.31 25.17
C LEU A 600 -6.92 -30.27 26.23
N CYS A 601 -6.40 -30.72 27.38
CA CYS A 601 -5.81 -29.90 28.45
C CYS A 601 -4.30 -30.17 28.56
N ASP A 602 -3.55 -29.20 29.10
CA ASP A 602 -2.07 -29.19 29.14
C ASP A 602 -1.39 -30.36 29.88
N GLN A 603 -2.15 -31.26 30.53
CA GLN A 603 -1.64 -32.51 31.13
C GLN A 603 -2.64 -33.67 30.97
N PRO A 604 -2.46 -34.59 29.99
CA PRO A 604 -3.30 -35.77 29.84
C PRO A 604 -3.02 -36.79 30.95
N ARG A 605 -4.07 -37.23 31.67
CA ARG A 605 -3.97 -38.34 32.65
C ARG A 605 -4.19 -39.66 31.94
N TYR A 606 -3.10 -40.38 31.64
CA TYR A 606 -3.17 -41.72 31.06
C TYR A 606 -3.35 -42.78 32.13
N GLN A 607 -4.44 -43.54 32.05
CA GLN A 607 -4.51 -44.91 32.55
C GLN A 607 -5.00 -45.80 31.42
N THR A 608 -4.12 -46.68 30.95
CA THR A 608 -4.43 -47.73 29.98
C THR A 608 -5.33 -48.77 30.63
N SER A 609 -6.61 -48.77 30.27
CA SER A 609 -7.48 -49.94 30.40
C SER A 609 -8.06 -50.26 29.03
N ARG A 610 -7.72 -51.46 28.53
CA ARG A 610 -8.39 -52.08 27.38
C ARG A 610 -9.85 -52.32 27.75
N SER A 611 -10.77 -51.84 26.93
CA SER A 611 -12.15 -52.31 26.92
C SER A 611 -12.58 -52.46 25.47
N ASP A 612 -12.61 -53.72 25.02
CA ASP A 612 -13.51 -54.16 23.96
C ASP A 612 -14.93 -53.94 24.46
N ASP A 613 -15.76 -53.19 23.72
CA ASP A 613 -17.20 -53.43 23.69
C ASP A 613 -17.78 -52.79 22.43
N PHE A 614 -18.18 -53.67 21.52
CA PHE A 614 -19.13 -53.43 20.43
C PHE A 614 -20.44 -52.89 21.00
N LEU A 615 -21.20 -52.10 20.24
CA LEU A 615 -22.63 -52.33 20.05
C LEU A 615 -23.20 -51.50 18.89
N SER A 616 -24.06 -52.18 18.13
CA SER A 616 -24.83 -51.77 16.96
C SER A 616 -26.30 -51.61 17.37
N TYR A 617 -27.01 -50.58 16.88
CA TYR A 617 -28.21 -50.68 16.01
C TYR A 617 -29.00 -49.35 15.88
N SER A 618 -29.58 -49.21 14.68
CA SER A 618 -30.60 -48.31 14.08
C SER A 618 -31.52 -47.47 15.00
N ALA A 619 -32.09 -46.33 14.61
CA ALA A 619 -32.73 -46.06 13.31
C ALA A 619 -32.97 -44.57 13.06
N GLN A 620 -32.52 -44.07 11.89
CA GLN A 620 -33.09 -42.97 11.09
C GLN A 620 -32.22 -42.83 9.84
N CYS A 621 -32.39 -43.74 8.88
CA CYS A 621 -31.24 -44.20 8.12
C CYS A 621 -31.62 -44.67 6.71
N GLU A 622 -31.86 -43.74 5.78
CA GLU A 622 -31.66 -44.04 4.35
C GLU A 622 -30.46 -43.26 3.81
N ARG A 623 -30.29 -42.00 4.23
CA ARG A 623 -29.06 -41.22 3.97
C ARG A 623 -27.94 -41.47 5.00
N LEU A 624 -28.22 -41.59 6.30
CA LEU A 624 -27.18 -41.90 7.30
C LEU A 624 -26.56 -43.31 7.16
N ASN A 625 -27.19 -44.21 6.41
CA ASN A 625 -26.70 -45.58 6.15
C ASN A 625 -25.61 -45.67 5.08
N THR A 626 -25.38 -44.61 4.30
CA THR A 626 -24.24 -44.53 3.39
C THR A 626 -23.07 -43.91 4.15
N PRO A 627 -22.02 -44.69 4.48
CA PRO A 627 -20.84 -44.15 5.17
C PRO A 627 -20.19 -43.08 4.31
N TYR A 628 -19.68 -42.02 4.94
CA TYR A 628 -18.89 -41.03 4.23
C TYR A 628 -17.64 -41.70 3.66
N THR A 629 -17.53 -41.72 2.34
CA THR A 629 -16.36 -42.24 1.62
C THR A 629 -15.55 -41.06 1.10
N PRO A 630 -14.37 -40.76 1.66
CA PRO A 630 -13.51 -39.72 1.12
C PRO A 630 -13.10 -40.13 -0.30
N GLN A 631 -13.45 -39.31 -1.30
CA GLN A 631 -12.99 -39.50 -2.67
C GLN A 631 -11.49 -39.22 -2.73
N LEU A 632 -10.66 -40.26 -2.58
CA LEU A 632 -9.20 -40.18 -2.74
C LEU A 632 -8.89 -40.05 -4.23
N THR A 633 -8.34 -38.93 -4.68
CA THR A 633 -7.80 -38.79 -6.04
C THR A 633 -6.29 -39.06 -6.02
N ASP A 634 -5.72 -39.60 -7.11
CA ASP A 634 -4.27 -39.90 -7.22
C ASP A 634 -3.37 -38.65 -7.03
N GLU A 635 -3.95 -37.45 -7.14
CA GLU A 635 -3.30 -36.19 -6.76
C GLU A 635 -2.91 -36.12 -5.27
N ASP A 636 -3.56 -36.85 -4.35
CA ASP A 636 -3.29 -36.78 -2.91
C ASP A 636 -1.93 -37.36 -2.48
N ARG A 637 -1.37 -38.26 -3.30
CA ARG A 637 0.01 -38.75 -3.12
C ARG A 637 1.03 -37.76 -3.68
N LEU A 638 0.61 -36.89 -4.60
CA LEU A 638 1.42 -35.93 -5.33
C LEU A 638 1.29 -34.50 -4.80
N SER A 639 0.24 -34.18 -4.03
CA SER A 639 -0.01 -32.88 -3.39
C SER A 639 1.03 -32.53 -2.32
N ARG A 640 1.74 -33.55 -1.80
CA ARG A 640 2.99 -33.36 -1.05
C ARG A 640 4.14 -32.77 -1.90
N LYS A 641 3.98 -32.67 -3.23
CA LYS A 641 5.01 -32.31 -4.22
C LYS A 641 4.54 -31.41 -5.38
N MET A 642 3.24 -31.07 -5.51
CA MET A 642 2.72 -30.38 -6.70
C MET A 642 2.95 -28.87 -6.68
N SER A 643 3.24 -28.33 -7.87
CA SER A 643 3.39 -26.91 -8.16
C SER A 643 2.03 -26.26 -8.42
N ILE A 644 1.77 -25.12 -7.77
CA ILE A 644 0.53 -24.33 -7.92
C ILE A 644 0.33 -23.82 -9.36
N ALA A 645 1.41 -23.68 -10.14
CA ALA A 645 1.33 -23.30 -11.55
C ALA A 645 0.54 -24.33 -12.39
N ASP A 646 0.64 -25.62 -12.03
CA ASP A 646 0.00 -26.71 -12.79
C ASP A 646 -1.51 -26.76 -12.53
N THR A 647 -1.96 -26.47 -11.30
CA THR A 647 -3.38 -26.41 -10.93
C THR A 647 -4.13 -25.25 -11.58
N ILE A 648 -3.47 -24.09 -11.75
CA ILE A 648 -4.10 -22.90 -12.37
C ILE A 648 -4.21 -23.10 -13.89
N SER A 649 -3.21 -23.71 -14.52
CA SER A 649 -3.26 -24.05 -15.95
C SER A 649 -4.36 -25.08 -16.28
N LEU A 650 -4.64 -26.02 -15.37
CA LEU A 650 -5.73 -26.99 -15.53
C LEU A 650 -7.12 -26.37 -15.37
N GLN A 651 -7.30 -25.44 -14.43
CA GLN A 651 -8.61 -24.80 -14.20
C GLN A 651 -9.01 -23.84 -15.33
N ILE A 652 -8.06 -23.09 -15.89
CA ILE A 652 -8.30 -22.16 -17.02
C ILE A 652 -8.65 -22.94 -18.30
N ALA A 653 -8.12 -24.15 -18.49
CA ALA A 653 -8.46 -24.99 -19.63
C ALA A 653 -9.89 -25.56 -19.57
N ILE A 654 -10.41 -25.82 -18.36
CA ILE A 654 -11.75 -26.39 -18.13
C ILE A 654 -12.85 -25.34 -18.32
N ASP A 655 -12.61 -24.08 -17.92
CA ASP A 655 -13.60 -23.00 -18.05
C ASP A 655 -13.74 -22.45 -19.49
N GLN A 656 -12.82 -22.80 -20.41
CA GLN A 656 -12.90 -22.38 -21.83
C GLN A 656 -13.70 -23.33 -22.73
N GLU A 657 -13.97 -24.57 -22.31
CA GLU A 657 -14.76 -25.53 -23.12
C GLU A 657 -16.25 -25.58 -22.74
N SER A 658 -16.69 -24.85 -21.69
CA SER A 658 -18.10 -24.80 -21.29
C SER A 658 -18.94 -23.73 -22.01
N SER A 659 -18.42 -23.03 -23.01
CA SER A 659 -19.19 -22.08 -23.83
C SER A 659 -19.66 -22.74 -25.14
N ALA A 660 -20.73 -23.54 -25.06
CA ALA A 660 -21.52 -23.89 -26.24
C ALA A 660 -22.74 -22.96 -26.32
N ASP A 661 -22.91 -22.31 -27.48
CA ASP A 661 -23.98 -21.37 -27.84
C ASP A 661 -25.40 -21.87 -27.47
N PRO A 662 -26.30 -21.02 -26.92
CA PRO A 662 -27.71 -21.34 -26.84
C PRO A 662 -28.39 -21.01 -28.18
N GLN A 663 -28.54 -22.01 -29.05
CA GLN A 663 -29.56 -21.93 -30.11
C GLN A 663 -30.91 -22.36 -29.53
N THR A 664 -31.88 -21.45 -29.58
CA THR A 664 -33.27 -21.66 -29.19
C THR A 664 -33.94 -22.68 -30.12
N GLU A 665 -34.00 -23.94 -29.69
CA GLU A 665 -34.96 -24.92 -30.21
C GLU A 665 -35.82 -25.46 -29.06
N GLN A 666 -37.12 -25.59 -29.30
CA GLN A 666 -38.12 -25.97 -28.31
C GLN A 666 -37.84 -27.38 -27.76
N ILE A 667 -37.45 -27.44 -26.48
CA ILE A 667 -37.17 -28.68 -25.76
C ILE A 667 -38.49 -29.45 -25.58
N THR A 668 -38.58 -30.64 -26.18
CA THR A 668 -39.67 -31.60 -25.96
C THR A 668 -39.24 -32.68 -24.96
N PHE A 669 -40.20 -33.27 -24.26
CA PHE A 669 -39.95 -34.25 -23.19
C PHE A 669 -39.14 -35.48 -23.66
N GLU A 670 -39.22 -35.82 -24.94
CA GLU A 670 -38.50 -36.94 -25.55
C GLU A 670 -37.00 -36.64 -25.76
N THR A 671 -36.63 -35.38 -25.99
CA THR A 671 -35.23 -34.93 -26.11
C THR A 671 -34.51 -34.94 -24.75
N LEU A 672 -35.24 -34.63 -23.67
CA LEU A 672 -34.73 -34.72 -22.29
C LEU A 672 -34.53 -36.18 -21.83
N LYS A 673 -35.37 -37.10 -22.30
CA LYS A 673 -35.24 -38.52 -21.95
C LYS A 673 -34.01 -39.17 -22.60
N ASN A 674 -33.78 -38.91 -23.89
CA ASN A 674 -32.62 -39.46 -24.60
C ASN A 674 -31.27 -38.90 -24.11
N THR A 675 -31.24 -37.64 -23.64
CA THR A 675 -30.00 -37.02 -23.12
C THR A 675 -29.62 -37.49 -21.72
N ILE A 676 -30.54 -38.05 -20.95
CA ILE A 676 -30.25 -38.63 -19.63
C ILE A 676 -29.74 -40.08 -19.76
N GLU A 677 -30.24 -40.84 -20.74
CA GLU A 677 -29.81 -42.23 -20.98
C GLU A 677 -28.39 -42.32 -21.62
N ASP A 678 -27.95 -41.28 -22.35
CA ASP A 678 -26.66 -41.28 -23.08
C ASP A 678 -25.44 -40.73 -22.27
N ARG A 679 -25.67 -40.14 -21.08
CA ARG A 679 -24.59 -39.52 -20.27
C ARG A 679 -23.53 -40.48 -19.76
N GLY A 680 -23.86 -41.75 -19.53
CA GLY A 680 -22.91 -42.75 -19.04
C GLY A 680 -21.86 -43.17 -20.08
N GLY A 681 -22.19 -43.10 -21.37
CA GLY A 681 -21.26 -43.42 -22.46
C GLY A 681 -20.27 -42.30 -22.75
N VAL A 682 -20.72 -41.04 -22.61
CA VAL A 682 -19.91 -39.85 -22.92
C VAL A 682 -18.79 -39.63 -21.90
N GLU A 683 -19.05 -39.85 -20.59
CA GLU A 683 -18.01 -39.75 -19.55
C GLU A 683 -16.92 -40.84 -19.70
N GLU A 684 -17.31 -42.07 -20.04
CA GLU A 684 -16.36 -43.18 -20.23
C GLU A 684 -15.49 -42.96 -21.49
N GLU A 685 -16.09 -42.41 -22.55
CA GLU A 685 -15.40 -42.05 -23.80
C GLU A 685 -14.46 -40.84 -23.60
N GLU A 686 -14.87 -39.83 -22.82
CA GLU A 686 -13.99 -38.72 -22.39
C GLU A 686 -12.84 -39.23 -21.54
N ARG A 687 -13.10 -40.15 -20.61
CA ARG A 687 -12.07 -40.75 -19.75
C ARG A 687 -11.06 -41.55 -20.57
N ARG A 688 -11.51 -42.29 -21.60
CA ARG A 688 -10.64 -42.96 -22.56
C ARG A 688 -9.76 -41.99 -23.33
N LYS A 689 -10.36 -40.91 -23.86
CA LYS A 689 -9.61 -39.86 -24.58
C LYS A 689 -8.61 -39.15 -23.68
N ARG A 690 -8.94 -38.90 -22.41
CA ARG A 690 -8.02 -38.33 -21.41
C ARG A 690 -6.81 -39.24 -21.18
N MET A 691 -7.03 -40.55 -21.01
CA MET A 691 -5.92 -41.51 -20.86
C MET A 691 -5.04 -41.57 -22.12
N GLU A 692 -5.63 -41.57 -23.31
CA GLU A 692 -4.87 -41.63 -24.57
C GLU A 692 -4.02 -40.36 -24.81
N VAL A 693 -4.53 -39.19 -24.39
CA VAL A 693 -3.77 -37.92 -24.43
C VAL A 693 -2.61 -37.95 -23.44
N VAL A 694 -2.83 -38.42 -22.21
CA VAL A 694 -1.79 -38.52 -21.18
C VAL A 694 -0.69 -39.50 -21.61
N GLU A 695 -1.07 -40.66 -22.15
CA GLU A 695 -0.12 -41.65 -22.65
C GLU A 695 0.71 -41.10 -23.81
N ARG A 696 0.09 -40.37 -24.75
CA ARG A 696 0.82 -39.72 -25.85
C ARG A 696 1.78 -38.63 -25.38
N PHE A 697 1.40 -37.80 -24.40
CA PHE A 697 2.31 -36.77 -23.86
C PHE A 697 3.50 -37.36 -23.11
N GLN A 698 3.35 -38.58 -22.56
CA GLN A 698 4.44 -39.28 -21.87
C GLN A 698 5.36 -40.06 -22.82
N THR A 699 4.88 -40.44 -24.01
CA THR A 699 5.60 -41.36 -24.92
C THR A 699 6.04 -40.74 -26.24
N ALA A 700 5.42 -39.65 -26.70
CA ALA A 700 5.73 -39.05 -27.99
C ALA A 700 6.94 -38.09 -27.94
N PRO A 701 7.75 -38.00 -29.02
CA PRO A 701 8.84 -37.04 -29.13
C PRO A 701 8.33 -35.59 -29.18
N PHE A 702 9.11 -34.67 -28.60
CA PHE A 702 8.74 -33.27 -28.42
C PHE A 702 8.32 -32.54 -29.71
N GLU A 703 8.94 -32.89 -30.84
CA GLU A 703 8.63 -32.28 -32.16
C GLU A 703 7.20 -32.61 -32.63
N GLU A 704 6.68 -33.79 -32.29
CA GLU A 704 5.34 -34.21 -32.64
C GLU A 704 4.29 -33.48 -31.78
N ILE A 705 4.59 -33.30 -30.49
CA ILE A 705 3.76 -32.53 -29.56
C ILE A 705 3.70 -31.05 -29.97
N ALA A 706 4.85 -30.47 -30.36
CA ALA A 706 4.94 -29.08 -30.83
C ALA A 706 4.15 -28.85 -32.13
N ALA A 707 4.21 -29.79 -33.08
CA ALA A 707 3.45 -29.72 -34.33
C ALA A 707 1.92 -29.79 -34.09
N LEU A 708 1.48 -30.65 -33.16
CA LEU A 708 0.07 -30.76 -32.77
C LEU A 708 -0.44 -29.49 -32.08
N CYS A 709 0.32 -28.91 -31.15
CA CYS A 709 -0.02 -27.64 -30.54
C CYS A 709 -0.10 -26.52 -31.59
N GLY A 710 0.86 -26.43 -32.52
CA GLY A 710 0.81 -25.47 -33.62
C GLY A 710 -0.43 -25.61 -34.51
N SER A 711 -0.83 -26.85 -34.82
CA SER A 711 -2.05 -27.11 -35.61
C SER A 711 -3.33 -26.70 -34.86
N ARG A 712 -3.40 -26.92 -33.54
CA ARG A 712 -4.53 -26.50 -32.70
C ARG A 712 -4.61 -24.98 -32.56
N THR A 713 -3.48 -24.30 -32.40
CA THR A 713 -3.43 -22.83 -32.39
C THR A 713 -3.93 -22.26 -33.71
N SER A 714 -3.54 -22.85 -34.85
CA SER A 714 -4.03 -22.41 -36.18
C SER A 714 -5.55 -22.59 -36.35
N LEU A 715 -6.12 -23.68 -35.83
CA LEU A 715 -7.56 -23.91 -35.84
C LEU A 715 -8.30 -22.90 -34.95
N LEU A 716 -7.73 -22.58 -33.79
CA LEU A 716 -8.30 -21.61 -32.84
C LEU A 716 -8.23 -20.19 -33.40
N GLN A 717 -7.12 -19.83 -34.07
CA GLN A 717 -6.98 -18.59 -34.85
C GLN A 717 -8.06 -18.50 -35.93
N SER A 718 -8.26 -19.58 -36.70
CA SER A 718 -9.28 -19.61 -37.77
C SER A 718 -10.72 -19.48 -37.24
N LYS A 719 -11.00 -19.99 -36.03
CA LYS A 719 -12.30 -19.84 -35.38
C LYS A 719 -12.48 -18.42 -34.82
N LEU A 720 -11.43 -17.83 -34.25
CA LEU A 720 -11.42 -16.44 -33.80
C LEU A 720 -11.63 -15.48 -34.97
N ASP A 721 -10.95 -15.68 -36.09
CA ASP A 721 -11.14 -14.88 -37.31
C ASP A 721 -12.59 -14.96 -37.80
N ARG A 722 -13.21 -16.15 -37.73
CA ARG A 722 -14.61 -16.36 -38.09
C ARG A 722 -15.60 -15.68 -37.13
N VAL A 723 -15.24 -15.58 -35.85
CA VAL A 723 -16.01 -14.83 -34.83
C VAL A 723 -15.84 -13.33 -35.02
N PHE A 724 -14.64 -12.86 -35.34
CA PHE A 724 -14.41 -11.45 -35.67
C PHE A 724 -15.16 -11.04 -36.94
N ASP A 725 -15.23 -11.90 -37.96
CA ASP A 725 -16.05 -11.68 -39.15
C ASP A 725 -17.56 -11.61 -38.87
N LEU A 726 -18.03 -12.30 -37.82
CA LEU A 726 -19.42 -12.24 -37.34
C LEU A 726 -19.70 -10.95 -36.55
N ILE A 727 -18.73 -10.44 -35.79
CA ILE A 727 -18.85 -9.21 -35.00
C ILE A 727 -18.76 -7.95 -35.88
N VAL A 728 -18.04 -8.00 -37.00
CA VAL A 728 -17.85 -6.85 -37.92
C VAL A 728 -19.07 -6.59 -38.82
N ARG A 729 -20.08 -7.48 -38.85
CA ARG A 729 -21.33 -7.23 -39.59
C ARG A 729 -22.46 -6.76 -38.66
N PRO A 730 -22.90 -5.48 -38.75
CA PRO A 730 -24.11 -5.07 -38.04
C PRO A 730 -25.33 -5.79 -38.65
N PRO A 731 -26.36 -6.14 -37.84
CA PRO A 731 -27.57 -6.78 -38.35
C PRO A 731 -28.32 -5.85 -39.31
N PRO A 732 -28.97 -6.37 -40.36
CA PRO A 732 -29.67 -5.54 -41.33
C PRO A 732 -30.91 -4.92 -40.68
N SER A 733 -30.99 -3.58 -40.69
CA SER A 733 -32.20 -2.85 -40.30
C SER A 733 -33.21 -2.85 -41.46
N PRO A 734 -34.53 -2.99 -41.20
CA PRO A 734 -35.54 -3.13 -42.24
C PRO A 734 -35.96 -1.75 -42.75
N SER A 735 -35.15 -1.09 -43.57
CA SER A 735 -35.59 -0.08 -44.57
C SER A 735 -34.41 0.59 -45.28
N GLY A 736 -34.38 0.48 -46.62
CA GLY A 736 -33.81 1.48 -47.53
C GLY A 736 -32.33 1.37 -47.96
N GLN A 737 -32.11 0.64 -49.05
CA GLN A 737 -31.10 0.76 -50.14
C GLN A 737 -29.61 1.16 -49.91
N PRO A 738 -28.68 0.68 -50.79
CA PRO A 738 -27.27 0.46 -50.45
C PRO A 738 -26.30 1.53 -51.02
N SER A 739 -25.19 1.85 -50.33
CA SER A 739 -23.93 2.20 -51.01
C SER A 739 -22.67 2.20 -50.14
N GLN A 740 -21.67 1.49 -50.67
CA GLN A 740 -20.21 1.71 -50.66
C GLN A 740 -19.36 1.42 -49.40
N ARG A 741 -18.40 0.51 -49.65
CA ARG A 741 -17.37 -0.06 -48.77
C ARG A 741 -16.48 1.04 -48.16
N SER A 742 -16.39 1.07 -46.83
CA SER A 742 -15.31 1.73 -46.11
C SER A 742 -14.22 0.71 -45.75
N THR A 743 -12.97 1.06 -46.08
CA THR A 743 -11.74 0.32 -45.79
C THR A 743 -11.49 0.24 -44.28
N PRO A 744 -11.01 -0.89 -43.74
CA PRO A 744 -10.74 -1.04 -42.31
C PRO A 744 -9.55 -0.19 -41.85
N VAL A 745 -9.64 0.29 -40.60
CA VAL A 745 -8.82 1.34 -39.97
C VAL A 745 -7.30 1.06 -40.01
N TYR A 746 -6.86 -0.19 -40.15
CA TYR A 746 -5.44 -0.54 -40.20
C TYR A 746 -4.76 -0.25 -41.57
N GLU A 747 -5.53 0.08 -42.62
CA GLU A 747 -5.01 0.52 -43.92
C GLU A 747 -4.94 2.04 -44.08
N MET A 748 -5.27 2.83 -43.05
CA MET A 748 -5.10 4.28 -43.07
C MET A 748 -3.61 4.64 -43.02
N LYS A 749 -3.00 4.86 -44.18
CA LYS A 749 -1.73 5.59 -44.28
C LYS A 749 -1.97 7.05 -43.86
N PHE A 750 -1.34 7.47 -42.76
CA PHE A 750 -1.33 8.87 -42.34
C PHE A 750 -0.70 9.75 -43.42
N PRO A 751 -1.29 10.91 -43.76
CA PRO A 751 -0.63 11.89 -44.60
C PRO A 751 0.45 12.61 -43.79
N ASP A 752 1.69 12.53 -44.25
CA ASP A 752 2.73 13.50 -43.90
C ASP A 752 2.26 14.89 -44.34
N LEU A 753 1.96 15.77 -43.38
CA LEU A 753 2.28 17.22 -43.39
C LEU A 753 1.54 17.98 -42.27
N CYS A 754 2.33 18.84 -41.61
CA CYS A 754 1.97 20.01 -40.79
C CYS A 754 1.84 19.84 -39.26
N VAL A 755 2.99 19.95 -38.58
CA VAL A 755 3.33 21.01 -37.59
C VAL A 755 2.22 21.45 -36.63
N TYR A 756 2.20 20.92 -35.41
CA TYR A 756 2.69 21.56 -34.16
C TYR A 756 2.75 20.52 -33.05
#